data_AF-A0A2M4CL98-F1
#
_entry.id   AF-A0A2M4CL98-F1
#
_cell.length_a   1.000
_cell.length_b   1.000
_cell.length_c   1.000
_cell.angle_alpha   90.00
_cell.angle_beta   90.00
_cell.angle_gamma   90.00
#
_symmetry.space_group_name_H-M   'P 1'
#
loop_
_entity.id
_entity.type
_entity.pdbx_description
1 polymer ?
#
loop_
_entity_poly.entity_id
_entity_poly.type
_entity_poly.pdbx_seq_one_letter_code
_entity_poly.pdbx_strand_id
1 'polypeptide(L)'
;QGFVIAKVNGIFVCSCYAPPSWGLEQFKKMLDNLTNELAGRQPVIIGGDFNAWAEEWGSKSTSHRGTALLEALAQLDVILANEGSTSTYRRDGRESIIDLTFGSPQLIAGMNWRVCEGFTDSDHQAIRYSVGRRAKENQRNARSQDRKWKTKCFNVDRFLAELEVLTEKEPQNADELVDALVKACDKAMPRSTEPRKHHRPAYWWNETLDFLRAACLRARRLVQRAKTKEDREGKRVVFRIARSAFRREIRRSKSACFKELCAAANDNPWGDAYRIVMAKVSGPATARVQCPEKLKAIVAKLFPTHEPTAWPPTPYADDHENIAAEIQISNEELMEIGRKLPANKAPGPDGIPNVAVKTAIKEAPDMFRVVLQKLLEEGHFPDKWKRQKLVLLPKPGKPPGEASSYRPICLIDTVGKLLEKVILNHLSRYTEGENGLSERQFGFRKGRSTVDAINMVVRRAEQARNKKRTGKRYCAIVTLDIENAFNSASWKAIAKALHRLRVPGYLCRILKSYFKNRVLLYDTAEGRKTAEITAGVPQGSILGPCLWNAMYDDVLTLHLPEGVQIVGFADDIVLSVEGVSVDDVQMLANEAIDQVVEWMASAELKVAPHKTEVLMVSNRKAVQHAAIQVGNQDIASRRQLKYLGVMLDDRLNFNSHVDFVCEKAARTINALSRILPNSYGPRSSIRRLYANVSTSILRYGGPVWSAALESHAGNRIKLNRTYRLMTMRVISAYRTISSEAACVIASMMP
;
A
#
# COMPACT_ATOMS: atom_id res chain seq x y z
N GLN A 1 -10.76 23.82 -34.11
CA GLN A 1 -11.94 24.09 -33.25
C GLN A 1 -12.98 23.02 -33.55
N GLY A 2 -13.68 22.46 -32.55
CA GLY A 2 -14.70 21.42 -32.77
C GLY A 2 -14.22 19.97 -32.66
N PHE A 3 -12.92 19.69 -32.51
CA PHE A 3 -12.42 18.35 -32.22
C PHE A 3 -11.14 18.35 -31.39
N VAL A 4 -10.85 17.21 -30.74
CA VAL A 4 -9.61 16.92 -29.99
C VAL A 4 -9.13 15.53 -30.37
N ILE A 5 -7.82 15.39 -30.64
CA ILE A 5 -7.19 14.10 -30.97
C ILE A 5 -6.23 13.69 -29.85
N ALA A 6 -6.26 12.41 -29.48
CA ALA A 6 -5.32 11.81 -28.55
C ALA A 6 -4.83 10.46 -29.08
N LYS A 7 -3.55 10.11 -28.86
CA LYS A 7 -3.01 8.78 -29.18
C LYS A 7 -3.05 7.90 -27.94
N VAL A 8 -3.78 6.79 -28.00
CA VAL A 8 -3.97 5.85 -26.89
C VAL A 8 -3.63 4.45 -27.38
N ASN A 9 -2.60 3.82 -26.77
CA ASN A 9 -2.15 2.46 -27.12
C ASN A 9 -1.94 2.25 -28.64
N GLY A 10 -1.39 3.26 -29.33
CA GLY A 10 -1.13 3.19 -30.77
C GLY A 10 -2.31 3.56 -31.67
N ILE A 11 -3.51 3.81 -31.11
CA ILE A 11 -4.71 4.22 -31.85
C ILE A 11 -4.92 5.73 -31.69
N PHE A 12 -5.20 6.44 -32.77
CA PHE A 12 -5.62 7.83 -32.74
C PHE A 12 -7.12 7.89 -32.43
N VAL A 13 -7.50 8.54 -31.32
CA VAL A 13 -8.90 8.72 -30.92
C VAL A 13 -9.26 10.18 -31.05
N CYS A 14 -10.25 10.47 -31.89
CA CYS A 14 -10.76 11.80 -32.14
C CYS A 14 -12.15 11.96 -31.52
N SER A 15 -12.30 12.98 -30.67
CA SER A 15 -13.60 13.39 -30.11
C SER A 15 -14.06 14.66 -30.82
N CYS A 16 -15.24 14.61 -31.45
CA CYS A 16 -15.81 15.70 -32.22
C CYS A 16 -17.04 16.31 -31.53
N TYR A 17 -17.24 17.61 -31.69
CA TYR A 17 -18.48 18.29 -31.34
C TYR A 17 -18.77 19.40 -32.35
N ALA A 18 -19.86 19.26 -33.09
CA ALA A 18 -20.37 20.26 -34.01
C ALA A 18 -21.70 20.83 -33.49
N PRO A 19 -21.71 22.07 -32.96
CA PRO A 19 -22.91 22.71 -32.46
C PRO A 19 -24.06 22.76 -33.47
N PRO A 20 -25.32 22.67 -33.01
CA PRO A 20 -26.48 22.85 -33.88
C PRO A 20 -26.59 24.30 -34.41
N SER A 21 -25.97 25.27 -33.74
CA SER A 21 -25.98 26.69 -34.12
C SER A 21 -25.04 27.04 -35.28
N TRP A 22 -24.15 26.15 -35.71
CA TRP A 22 -23.21 26.44 -36.79
C TRP A 22 -23.86 26.51 -38.18
N GLY A 23 -23.34 27.36 -39.06
CA GLY A 23 -23.67 27.32 -40.49
C GLY A 23 -23.04 26.10 -41.19
N LEU A 24 -23.49 25.77 -42.41
CA LEU A 24 -22.91 24.68 -43.21
C LEU A 24 -21.43 24.93 -43.54
N GLU A 25 -21.05 26.17 -43.82
CA GLU A 25 -19.66 26.54 -44.15
C GLU A 25 -18.71 26.35 -42.97
N GLN A 26 -19.13 26.74 -41.77
CA GLN A 26 -18.38 26.50 -40.53
C GLN A 26 -18.22 25.00 -40.24
N PHE A 27 -19.28 24.23 -40.50
CA PHE A 27 -19.25 22.78 -40.36
C PHE A 27 -18.28 22.13 -41.36
N LYS A 28 -18.32 22.50 -42.65
CA LYS A 28 -17.38 22.03 -43.67
C LYS A 28 -15.93 22.37 -43.30
N LYS A 29 -15.66 23.61 -42.87
CA LYS A 29 -14.33 24.02 -42.41
C LYS A 29 -13.83 23.21 -41.21
N MET A 30 -14.70 22.78 -40.30
CA MET A 30 -14.31 21.85 -39.23
C MET A 30 -13.91 20.49 -39.80
N LEU A 31 -14.68 19.97 -40.74
CA LEU A 31 -14.42 18.67 -41.38
C LEU A 31 -13.12 18.69 -42.19
N ASP A 32 -12.85 19.74 -42.97
CA ASP A 32 -11.60 19.88 -43.72
C ASP A 32 -10.37 19.92 -42.81
N ASN A 33 -10.47 20.60 -41.67
CA ASN A 33 -9.39 20.60 -40.68
C ASN A 33 -9.21 19.23 -40.03
N LEU A 34 -10.31 18.51 -39.80
CA LEU A 34 -10.29 17.17 -39.23
C LEU A 34 -9.64 16.17 -40.19
N THR A 35 -10.00 16.20 -41.48
CA THR A 35 -9.44 15.32 -42.50
C THR A 35 -7.96 15.60 -42.71
N ASN A 36 -7.56 16.86 -42.81
CA ASN A 36 -6.15 17.25 -42.94
C ASN A 36 -5.30 16.80 -41.74
N GLU A 37 -5.81 16.90 -40.52
CA GLU A 37 -5.10 16.45 -39.32
C GLU A 37 -5.03 14.92 -39.19
N LEU A 38 -5.99 14.19 -39.74
CA LEU A 38 -6.03 12.73 -39.66
C LEU A 38 -5.42 12.05 -40.89
N ALA A 39 -5.12 12.80 -41.95
CA ALA A 39 -4.44 12.29 -43.13
C ALA A 39 -3.13 11.57 -42.75
N GLY A 40 -2.99 10.31 -43.19
CA GLY A 40 -1.84 9.46 -42.87
C GLY A 40 -1.78 8.91 -41.44
N ARG A 41 -2.77 9.20 -40.57
CA ARG A 41 -2.82 8.70 -39.19
C ARG A 41 -3.74 7.49 -39.09
N GLN A 42 -3.16 6.30 -39.02
CA GLN A 42 -3.88 5.03 -38.87
C GLN A 42 -3.21 4.16 -37.77
N PRO A 43 -3.97 3.35 -37.00
CA PRO A 43 -5.44 3.26 -36.96
C PRO A 43 -6.08 4.44 -36.19
N VAL A 44 -7.30 4.81 -36.59
CA VAL A 44 -8.08 5.93 -36.03
C VAL A 44 -9.51 5.51 -35.64
N ILE A 45 -10.04 6.15 -34.59
CA ILE A 45 -11.45 6.14 -34.21
C ILE A 45 -11.91 7.60 -34.11
N ILE A 46 -13.03 7.93 -34.74
CA ILE A 46 -13.63 9.26 -34.74
C ILE A 46 -15.02 9.14 -34.13
N GLY A 47 -15.30 9.85 -33.05
CA GLY A 47 -16.62 9.81 -32.42
C GLY A 47 -17.05 11.16 -31.87
N GLY A 48 -18.35 11.47 -31.91
CA GLY A 48 -18.82 12.76 -31.43
C GLY A 48 -20.28 13.06 -31.75
N ASP A 49 -20.75 14.19 -31.23
CA ASP A 49 -22.06 14.78 -31.59
C ASP A 49 -21.86 15.72 -32.78
N PHE A 50 -22.32 15.29 -33.94
CA PHE A 50 -22.15 16.03 -35.21
C PHE A 50 -23.36 16.89 -35.57
N ASN A 51 -24.50 16.72 -34.88
CA ASN A 51 -25.77 17.34 -35.26
C ASN A 51 -26.05 17.23 -36.79
N ALA A 52 -25.80 16.05 -37.35
CA ALA A 52 -25.95 15.72 -38.77
C ALA A 52 -26.87 14.50 -38.95
N TRP A 53 -27.59 14.41 -40.07
CA TRP A 53 -28.58 13.36 -40.34
C TRP A 53 -28.31 12.73 -41.69
N ALA A 54 -28.26 11.41 -41.75
CA ALA A 54 -28.11 10.65 -42.98
C ALA A 54 -28.79 9.29 -42.84
N GLU A 55 -29.32 8.78 -43.95
CA GLU A 55 -29.98 7.48 -44.03
C GLU A 55 -29.01 6.33 -43.71
N GLU A 56 -27.73 6.51 -44.02
CA GLU A 56 -26.61 5.58 -43.82
C GLU A 56 -26.41 5.19 -42.35
N TRP A 57 -26.79 6.05 -41.40
CA TRP A 57 -26.80 5.75 -39.96
C TRP A 57 -28.21 5.70 -39.37
N GLY A 58 -29.22 5.44 -40.20
CA GLY A 58 -30.59 5.15 -39.76
C GLY A 58 -31.47 6.38 -39.49
N SER A 59 -31.10 7.57 -39.98
CA SER A 59 -31.99 8.74 -39.95
C SER A 59 -33.09 8.60 -41.01
N LYS A 60 -34.20 9.35 -40.87
CA LYS A 60 -35.32 9.31 -41.85
C LYS A 60 -35.02 9.99 -43.18
N SER A 61 -34.03 10.88 -43.20
CA SER A 61 -33.60 11.63 -44.38
C SER A 61 -32.17 12.11 -44.18
N THR A 62 -31.51 12.41 -45.29
CA THR A 62 -30.16 12.98 -45.31
C THR A 62 -30.19 14.51 -45.39
N SER A 63 -29.46 15.17 -44.49
CA SER A 63 -29.30 16.62 -44.47
C SER A 63 -28.00 17.04 -45.16
N HIS A 64 -27.89 18.31 -45.55
CA HIS A 64 -26.67 18.88 -46.12
C HIS A 64 -25.42 18.66 -45.25
N ARG A 65 -25.59 18.67 -43.91
CA ARG A 65 -24.52 18.31 -42.97
C ARG A 65 -24.20 16.82 -43.00
N GLY A 66 -25.21 15.96 -43.15
CA GLY A 66 -25.02 14.52 -43.33
C GLY A 66 -24.18 14.21 -44.57
N THR A 67 -24.55 14.79 -45.72
CA THR A 67 -23.80 14.65 -46.97
C THR A 67 -22.35 15.12 -46.82
N ALA A 68 -22.12 16.33 -46.29
CA ALA A 68 -20.77 16.87 -46.08
C ALA A 68 -19.93 15.98 -45.14
N LEU A 69 -20.55 15.39 -44.11
CA LEU A 69 -19.86 14.49 -43.18
C LEU A 69 -19.46 13.17 -43.86
N LEU A 70 -20.34 12.60 -44.68
CA LEU A 70 -20.05 11.38 -45.45
C LEU A 70 -18.90 11.61 -46.44
N GLU A 71 -18.94 12.71 -47.20
CA GLU A 71 -17.89 13.10 -48.14
C GLU A 71 -16.53 13.27 -47.45
N ALA A 72 -16.50 13.96 -46.31
CA ALA A 72 -15.26 14.20 -45.57
C ALA A 72 -14.67 12.90 -44.99
N LEU A 73 -15.51 12.04 -44.42
CA LEU A 73 -15.01 10.81 -43.78
C LEU A 73 -14.66 9.72 -44.79
N ALA A 74 -15.24 9.75 -46.00
CA ALA A 74 -14.79 8.90 -47.11
C ALA A 74 -13.32 9.13 -47.47
N GLN A 75 -12.78 10.34 -47.28
CA GLN A 75 -11.37 10.66 -47.54
C GLN A 75 -10.40 10.01 -46.54
N LEU A 76 -10.87 9.52 -45.39
CA LEU A 76 -10.05 9.00 -44.30
C LEU A 76 -9.99 7.46 -44.22
N ASP A 77 -10.62 6.75 -45.16
CA ASP A 77 -10.76 5.28 -45.15
C ASP A 77 -11.25 4.76 -43.79
N VAL A 78 -12.33 5.36 -43.29
CA VAL A 78 -12.99 4.97 -42.04
C VAL A 78 -14.39 4.45 -42.31
N ILE A 79 -14.82 3.45 -41.54
CA ILE A 79 -16.13 2.82 -41.65
C ILE A 79 -17.00 3.25 -40.48
N LEU A 80 -18.28 3.52 -40.76
CA LEU A 80 -19.29 3.81 -39.75
C LEU A 80 -19.51 2.60 -38.83
N ALA A 81 -19.43 2.81 -37.52
CA ALA A 81 -19.65 1.78 -36.49
C ALA A 81 -21.07 1.79 -35.92
N ASN A 82 -21.86 2.83 -36.18
CA ASN A 82 -23.24 2.91 -35.71
C ASN A 82 -24.07 1.81 -36.38
N GLU A 83 -24.67 0.94 -35.58
CA GLU A 83 -25.52 -0.16 -36.05
C GLU A 83 -26.97 0.01 -35.62
N GLY A 84 -27.90 -0.20 -36.56
CA GLY A 84 -29.35 -0.15 -36.33
C GLY A 84 -29.94 1.26 -36.27
N SER A 85 -31.23 1.36 -35.91
CA SER A 85 -32.01 2.61 -35.87
C SER A 85 -32.21 3.18 -34.46
N THR A 86 -31.31 2.84 -33.52
CA THR A 86 -31.45 3.25 -32.11
C THR A 86 -31.01 4.69 -31.91
N SER A 87 -31.93 5.55 -31.49
CA SER A 87 -31.66 6.98 -31.26
C SER A 87 -30.62 7.23 -30.17
N THR A 88 -29.65 8.08 -30.46
CA THR A 88 -28.58 8.49 -29.54
C THR A 88 -28.98 9.73 -28.72
N TYR A 89 -29.93 10.52 -29.22
CA TYR A 89 -30.51 11.67 -28.53
C TYR A 89 -32.03 11.51 -28.36
N ARG A 90 -32.55 11.84 -27.17
CA ARG A 90 -33.99 11.77 -26.85
C ARG A 90 -34.41 12.88 -25.89
N ARG A 91 -35.30 13.77 -26.35
CA ARG A 91 -35.88 14.85 -25.52
C ARG A 91 -37.33 15.13 -25.90
N ASP A 92 -38.22 15.13 -24.92
CA ASP A 92 -39.65 15.49 -25.06
C ASP A 92 -40.40 14.82 -26.23
N GLY A 93 -40.07 13.56 -26.53
CA GLY A 93 -40.69 12.79 -27.62
C GLY A 93 -40.05 13.02 -29.00
N ARG A 94 -39.00 13.84 -29.09
CA ARG A 94 -38.12 13.95 -30.25
C ARG A 94 -36.94 13.00 -30.06
N GLU A 95 -36.61 12.26 -31.12
CA GLU A 95 -35.50 11.31 -31.12
C GLU A 95 -34.67 11.51 -32.39
N SER A 96 -33.34 11.46 -32.27
CA SER A 96 -32.41 11.59 -33.40
C SER A 96 -31.14 10.75 -33.20
N ILE A 97 -30.44 10.46 -34.31
CA ILE A 97 -29.14 9.77 -34.35
C ILE A 97 -28.12 10.81 -34.81
N ILE A 98 -27.52 11.50 -33.84
CA ILE A 98 -26.58 12.60 -34.07
C ILE A 98 -25.20 12.35 -33.45
N ASP A 99 -25.11 11.37 -32.55
CA ASP A 99 -23.86 10.92 -31.95
C ASP A 99 -23.31 9.75 -32.78
N LEU A 100 -22.26 10.00 -33.56
CA LEU A 100 -21.74 9.06 -34.54
C LEU A 100 -20.35 8.56 -34.15
N THR A 101 -20.03 7.34 -34.56
CA THR A 101 -18.72 6.69 -34.37
C THR A 101 -18.26 6.07 -35.69
N PHE A 102 -17.04 6.39 -36.10
CA PHE A 102 -16.34 5.85 -37.26
C PHE A 102 -14.99 5.27 -36.81
N GLY A 103 -14.47 4.28 -37.53
CA GLY A 103 -13.14 3.74 -37.24
C GLY A 103 -12.51 3.05 -38.42
N SER A 104 -11.19 2.88 -38.37
CA SER A 104 -10.45 2.15 -39.40
C SER A 104 -10.97 0.72 -39.58
N PRO A 105 -10.92 0.15 -40.79
CA PRO A 105 -11.39 -1.22 -41.07
C PRO A 105 -10.85 -2.27 -40.09
N GLN A 106 -9.55 -2.18 -39.78
CA GLN A 106 -8.85 -3.07 -38.84
C GLN A 106 -9.35 -3.01 -37.38
N LEU A 107 -10.06 -1.95 -36.99
CA LEU A 107 -10.65 -1.81 -35.65
C LEU A 107 -12.11 -2.23 -35.61
N ILE A 108 -12.86 -2.03 -36.70
CA ILE A 108 -14.31 -2.25 -36.78
C ILE A 108 -14.65 -3.75 -36.73
N ALA A 109 -13.87 -4.61 -37.39
CA ALA A 109 -14.12 -6.05 -37.46
C ALA A 109 -14.20 -6.77 -36.08
N GLY A 110 -13.67 -6.16 -35.01
CA GLY A 110 -13.74 -6.67 -33.64
C GLY A 110 -14.52 -5.78 -32.67
N MET A 111 -15.19 -4.73 -33.17
CA MET A 111 -15.87 -3.75 -32.34
C MET A 111 -17.24 -4.26 -31.86
N ASN A 112 -17.57 -4.03 -30.59
CA ASN A 112 -18.89 -4.37 -30.01
C ASN A 112 -19.68 -3.10 -29.70
N TRP A 113 -19.96 -2.33 -30.75
CA TRP A 113 -20.65 -1.05 -30.63
C TRP A 113 -22.11 -1.21 -30.21
N ARG A 114 -22.58 -0.36 -29.28
CA ARG A 114 -24.00 -0.29 -28.89
C ARG A 114 -24.36 1.02 -28.19
N VAL A 115 -25.61 1.44 -28.36
CA VAL A 115 -26.25 2.46 -27.52
C VAL A 115 -26.68 1.83 -26.19
N CYS A 116 -26.24 2.39 -25.07
CA CYS A 116 -26.58 1.90 -23.74
C CYS A 116 -27.94 2.42 -23.29
N GLU A 117 -28.86 1.53 -22.92
CA GLU A 117 -30.15 1.89 -22.29
C GLU A 117 -30.03 2.34 -20.82
N GLY A 118 -28.80 2.51 -20.33
CA GLY A 118 -28.54 2.90 -18.93
C GLY A 118 -29.06 4.31 -18.62
N PHE A 119 -29.39 4.56 -17.36
CA PHE A 119 -29.67 5.92 -16.89
C PHE A 119 -28.39 6.78 -16.92
N THR A 120 -28.38 7.84 -17.73
CA THR A 120 -27.25 8.79 -17.91
C THR A 120 -27.49 10.17 -17.30
N ASP A 121 -28.71 10.45 -16.78
CA ASP A 121 -29.16 11.80 -16.37
C ASP A 121 -29.01 12.87 -17.48
N SER A 122 -28.95 12.44 -18.74
CA SER A 122 -28.76 13.26 -19.94
C SER A 122 -29.82 12.92 -21.00
N ASP A 123 -30.09 13.89 -21.88
CA ASP A 123 -30.91 13.71 -23.09
C ASP A 123 -30.17 12.86 -24.15
N HIS A 124 -28.84 12.78 -24.06
CA HIS A 124 -28.02 11.85 -24.86
C HIS A 124 -27.90 10.49 -24.16
N GLN A 125 -27.93 9.43 -24.96
CA GLN A 125 -27.65 8.06 -24.54
C GLN A 125 -26.15 7.80 -24.58
N ALA A 126 -25.65 6.99 -23.65
CA ALA A 126 -24.24 6.63 -23.64
C ALA A 126 -23.95 5.60 -24.74
N ILE A 127 -23.01 5.87 -25.63
CA ILE A 127 -22.50 4.89 -26.59
C ILE A 127 -21.35 4.11 -25.95
N ARG A 128 -21.30 2.79 -26.17
CA ARG A 128 -20.21 1.93 -25.70
C ARG A 128 -19.73 1.01 -26.81
N TYR A 129 -18.42 0.94 -26.96
CA TYR A 129 -17.72 0.00 -27.82
C TYR A 129 -16.38 -0.41 -27.18
N SER A 130 -15.80 -1.50 -27.66
CA SER A 130 -14.49 -2.01 -27.27
C SER A 130 -13.73 -2.42 -28.52
N VAL A 131 -12.43 -2.15 -28.54
CA VAL A 131 -11.52 -2.47 -29.65
C VAL A 131 -10.38 -3.38 -29.15
N GLY A 132 -10.05 -4.44 -29.90
CA GLY A 132 -8.97 -5.40 -29.60
C GLY A 132 -9.38 -6.89 -29.64
N ARG A 133 -8.40 -7.81 -29.82
CA ARG A 133 -8.63 -9.26 -29.83
C ARG A 133 -9.18 -9.75 -28.48
N ARG A 134 -10.32 -10.44 -28.51
CA ARG A 134 -10.92 -11.12 -27.34
C ARG A 134 -10.07 -12.36 -27.02
N ALA A 135 -9.22 -12.29 -26.01
CA ALA A 135 -8.53 -13.48 -25.50
C ALA A 135 -9.59 -14.50 -25.03
N LYS A 136 -9.59 -15.70 -25.62
CA LYS A 136 -10.44 -16.82 -25.18
C LYS A 136 -10.07 -17.17 -23.72
N GLU A 137 -10.97 -16.90 -22.78
CA GLU A 137 -10.85 -17.29 -21.37
C GLU A 137 -11.11 -18.81 -21.22
N ASN A 138 -10.11 -19.65 -21.53
CA ASN A 138 -10.11 -21.07 -21.19
C ASN A 138 -9.04 -21.36 -20.13
N GLN A 139 -9.31 -21.03 -18.86
CA GLN A 139 -8.54 -21.53 -17.69
C GLN A 139 -9.44 -21.65 -16.45
N ARG A 140 -10.64 -22.23 -16.57
CA ARG A 140 -11.60 -22.25 -15.44
C ARG A 140 -11.45 -23.42 -14.46
N ASN A 141 -10.80 -24.53 -14.81
CA ASN A 141 -11.03 -25.76 -14.05
C ASN A 141 -9.95 -26.17 -13.04
N ALA A 142 -8.75 -25.58 -13.05
CA ALA A 142 -7.68 -25.97 -12.11
C ALA A 142 -7.55 -25.06 -10.85
N ARG A 143 -8.33 -23.99 -10.74
CA ARG A 143 -8.11 -22.91 -9.74
C ARG A 143 -9.02 -22.96 -8.50
N SER A 144 -9.77 -24.02 -8.23
CA SER A 144 -10.81 -23.98 -7.17
C SER A 144 -10.27 -24.09 -5.74
N GLN A 145 -9.19 -24.85 -5.50
CA GLN A 145 -8.64 -25.09 -4.15
C GLN A 145 -7.78 -23.95 -3.60
N ASP A 146 -7.18 -23.12 -4.46
CA ASP A 146 -6.36 -21.94 -4.07
C ASP A 146 -7.20 -20.69 -3.70
N ARG A 147 -8.53 -20.82 -3.58
CA ARG A 147 -9.44 -19.69 -3.42
C ARG A 147 -9.68 -19.38 -1.95
N LYS A 148 -9.45 -18.11 -1.58
CA LYS A 148 -9.66 -17.56 -0.23
C LYS A 148 -11.13 -17.63 0.18
N TRP A 149 -11.42 -17.89 1.46
CA TRP A 149 -12.77 -17.76 2.00
C TRP A 149 -13.27 -16.32 2.05
N LYS A 150 -14.58 -16.11 1.84
CA LYS A 150 -15.22 -14.80 1.96
C LYS A 150 -15.52 -14.52 3.44
N THR A 151 -14.57 -13.92 4.15
CA THR A 151 -14.68 -13.64 5.59
C THR A 151 -15.88 -12.79 6.01
N LYS A 152 -16.45 -11.98 5.10
CA LYS A 152 -17.69 -11.23 5.35
C LYS A 152 -18.93 -12.11 5.52
N CYS A 153 -18.88 -13.34 5.03
CA CYS A 153 -19.97 -14.31 5.12
C CYS A 153 -19.71 -15.33 6.24
N PHE A 154 -18.80 -15.04 7.17
CA PHE A 154 -18.42 -15.97 8.22
C PHE A 154 -19.59 -16.20 9.18
N ASN A 155 -20.16 -17.40 9.13
CA ASN A 155 -21.17 -17.83 10.07
C ASN A 155 -20.48 -18.55 11.25
N VAL A 156 -20.43 -17.87 12.40
CA VAL A 156 -19.72 -18.36 13.59
C VAL A 156 -20.38 -19.61 14.15
N ASP A 157 -21.71 -19.66 14.23
CA ASP A 157 -22.43 -20.80 14.82
C ASP A 157 -22.19 -22.09 14.03
N ARG A 158 -22.24 -22.02 12.70
CA ARG A 158 -21.91 -23.17 11.82
C ARG A 158 -20.46 -23.57 11.91
N PHE A 159 -19.56 -22.61 12.11
CA PHE A 159 -18.15 -22.88 12.29
C PHE A 159 -17.91 -23.65 13.59
N LEU A 160 -18.52 -23.19 14.69
CA LEU A 160 -18.36 -23.80 16.01
C LEU A 160 -18.99 -25.19 16.07
N ALA A 161 -20.19 -25.39 15.52
CA ALA A 161 -20.84 -26.69 15.47
C ALA A 161 -20.01 -27.74 14.69
N GLU A 162 -19.40 -27.34 13.57
CA GLU A 162 -18.51 -28.24 12.82
C GLU A 162 -17.19 -28.46 13.56
N LEU A 163 -16.65 -27.43 14.24
CA LEU A 163 -15.43 -27.54 15.01
C LEU A 163 -15.60 -28.52 16.20
N GLU A 164 -16.71 -28.45 16.92
CA GLU A 164 -17.04 -29.33 18.05
C GLU A 164 -16.99 -30.81 17.65
N VAL A 165 -17.64 -31.16 16.54
CA VAL A 165 -17.61 -32.52 15.96
C VAL A 165 -16.19 -32.95 15.58
N LEU A 166 -15.38 -32.03 15.04
CA LEU A 166 -14.02 -32.33 14.61
C LEU A 166 -13.03 -32.41 15.79
N THR A 167 -13.35 -31.78 16.92
CA THR A 167 -12.52 -31.83 18.13
C THR A 167 -12.69 -33.11 18.96
N GLU A 168 -13.75 -33.90 18.74
CA GLU A 168 -13.95 -35.18 19.46
C GLU A 168 -12.77 -36.16 19.32
N LYS A 169 -12.04 -36.11 18.19
CA LYS A 169 -10.90 -36.99 17.94
C LYS A 169 -9.54 -36.40 18.34
N GLU A 170 -9.50 -35.14 18.79
CA GLU A 170 -8.31 -34.31 19.05
C GLU A 170 -7.18 -34.45 18.01
N PRO A 171 -6.87 -33.43 17.20
CA PRO A 171 -5.82 -33.52 16.19
C PRO A 171 -4.46 -33.81 16.84
N GLN A 172 -3.76 -34.81 16.32
CA GLN A 172 -2.50 -35.31 16.89
C GLN A 172 -1.25 -34.72 16.22
N ASN A 173 -1.45 -33.98 15.12
CA ASN A 173 -0.39 -33.37 14.33
C ASN A 173 -0.88 -32.12 13.59
N ALA A 174 0.08 -31.40 13.00
CA ALA A 174 -0.16 -30.15 12.27
C ALA A 174 -1.12 -30.30 11.09
N ASP A 175 -1.11 -31.45 10.40
CA ASP A 175 -1.93 -31.67 9.21
C ASP A 175 -3.39 -31.90 9.58
N GLU A 176 -3.66 -32.72 10.60
CA GLU A 176 -5.00 -32.95 11.13
C GLU A 176 -5.64 -31.66 11.66
N LEU A 177 -4.85 -30.82 12.36
CA LEU A 177 -5.30 -29.51 12.84
C LEU A 177 -5.71 -28.59 11.69
N VAL A 178 -4.88 -28.51 10.64
CA VAL A 178 -5.18 -27.69 9.46
C VAL A 178 -6.41 -28.23 8.74
N ASP A 179 -6.52 -29.55 8.55
CA ASP A 179 -7.65 -30.18 7.87
C ASP A 179 -8.96 -29.97 8.62
N ALA A 180 -8.96 -30.03 9.95
CA ALA A 180 -10.11 -29.69 10.79
C ALA A 180 -10.55 -28.24 10.55
N LEU A 181 -9.61 -27.29 10.57
CA LEU A 181 -9.90 -25.87 10.32
C LEU A 181 -10.43 -25.61 8.90
N VAL A 182 -9.88 -26.31 7.89
CA VAL A 182 -10.35 -26.20 6.50
C VAL A 182 -11.79 -26.68 6.37
N LYS A 183 -12.13 -27.83 6.96
CA LYS A 183 -13.51 -28.38 6.96
C LYS A 183 -14.49 -27.43 7.65
N ALA A 184 -14.14 -26.93 8.83
CA ALA A 184 -14.95 -25.94 9.54
C ALA A 184 -15.13 -24.65 8.72
N CYS A 185 -14.07 -24.16 8.05
CA CYS A 185 -14.15 -22.99 7.18
C CYS A 185 -15.04 -23.22 5.96
N ASP A 186 -14.94 -24.38 5.30
CA ASP A 186 -15.75 -24.72 4.12
C ASP A 186 -17.25 -24.85 4.47
N LYS A 187 -17.57 -25.29 5.68
CA LYS A 187 -18.95 -25.30 6.20
C LYS A 187 -19.49 -23.89 6.52
N ALA A 188 -18.62 -23.05 7.08
CA ALA A 188 -19.00 -21.74 7.60
C ALA A 188 -18.96 -20.61 6.57
N MET A 189 -18.20 -20.77 5.47
CA MET A 189 -17.95 -19.71 4.49
C MET A 189 -17.87 -20.25 3.05
N PRO A 190 -18.47 -19.55 2.08
CA PRO A 190 -18.20 -19.82 0.68
C PRO A 190 -16.79 -19.35 0.29
N ARG A 191 -16.13 -20.10 -0.60
CA ARG A 191 -14.87 -19.67 -1.23
C ARG A 191 -15.10 -18.51 -2.22
N SER A 192 -14.09 -17.65 -2.35
CA SER A 192 -14.08 -16.52 -3.27
C SER A 192 -14.19 -17.01 -4.70
N THR A 193 -15.04 -16.38 -5.52
CA THR A 193 -15.11 -16.65 -6.95
C THR A 193 -14.13 -15.76 -7.71
N GLU A 194 -13.75 -16.12 -8.94
CA GLU A 194 -12.96 -15.22 -9.77
C GLU A 194 -13.69 -13.87 -9.89
N PRO A 195 -12.98 -12.75 -9.75
CA PRO A 195 -13.59 -11.45 -9.95
C PRO A 195 -14.05 -11.39 -11.41
N ARG A 196 -15.36 -11.46 -11.64
CA ARG A 196 -15.94 -10.97 -12.89
C ARG A 196 -15.39 -9.55 -13.06
N LYS A 197 -14.89 -9.20 -14.26
CA LYS A 197 -14.40 -7.85 -14.63
C LYS A 197 -15.53 -6.81 -14.62
N HIS A 198 -16.35 -6.78 -13.58
CA HIS A 198 -17.24 -5.68 -13.30
C HIS A 198 -16.44 -4.63 -12.53
N HIS A 199 -16.50 -3.40 -13.00
CA HIS A 199 -16.05 -2.26 -12.21
C HIS A 199 -16.65 -2.40 -10.81
N ARG A 200 -15.80 -2.33 -9.77
CA ARG A 200 -16.29 -2.29 -8.40
C ARG A 200 -17.29 -1.14 -8.33
N PRO A 201 -18.54 -1.37 -7.91
CA PRO A 201 -19.47 -0.28 -7.73
C PRO A 201 -18.87 0.70 -6.71
N ALA A 202 -19.23 1.98 -6.83
CA ALA A 202 -18.70 2.99 -5.93
C ALA A 202 -18.93 2.58 -4.46
N TYR A 203 -18.04 2.94 -3.54
CA TYR A 203 -18.08 2.42 -2.16
C TYR A 203 -19.40 2.71 -1.40
N TRP A 204 -20.16 3.72 -1.84
CA TRP A 204 -21.47 4.12 -1.32
C TRP A 204 -22.64 3.43 -2.05
N TRP A 205 -22.39 2.43 -2.88
CA TRP A 205 -23.43 1.70 -3.61
C TRP A 205 -23.86 0.46 -2.83
N ASN A 206 -25.17 0.24 -2.70
CA ASN A 206 -25.75 -0.86 -1.93
C ASN A 206 -26.97 -1.46 -2.65
N GLU A 207 -27.50 -2.57 -2.12
CA GLU A 207 -28.63 -3.30 -2.71
C GLU A 207 -29.90 -2.45 -2.81
N THR A 208 -30.15 -1.57 -1.83
CA THR A 208 -31.27 -0.62 -1.86
C THR A 208 -31.18 0.32 -3.06
N LEU A 209 -29.97 0.79 -3.40
CA LEU A 209 -29.73 1.61 -4.57
C LEU A 209 -29.93 0.84 -5.88
N ASP A 210 -29.57 -0.44 -5.93
CA ASP A 210 -29.88 -1.30 -7.09
C ASP A 210 -31.39 -1.46 -7.28
N PHE A 211 -32.13 -1.70 -6.21
CA PHE A 211 -33.58 -1.79 -6.24
C PHE A 211 -34.24 -0.48 -6.72
N LEU A 212 -33.85 0.66 -6.14
CA LEU A 212 -34.38 1.97 -6.51
C LEU A 212 -33.99 2.37 -7.94
N ARG A 213 -32.79 2.00 -8.39
CA ARG A 213 -32.35 2.19 -9.79
C ARG A 213 -33.23 1.39 -10.74
N ALA A 214 -33.49 0.12 -10.42
CA ALA A 214 -34.35 -0.74 -11.23
C ALA A 214 -35.78 -0.19 -11.31
N ALA A 215 -36.34 0.27 -10.18
CA ALA A 215 -37.66 0.91 -10.13
C ALA A 215 -37.70 2.19 -10.97
N CYS A 216 -36.69 3.05 -10.87
CA CYS A 216 -36.56 4.26 -11.66
C CYS A 216 -36.48 3.96 -13.18
N LEU A 217 -35.70 2.95 -13.58
CA LEU A 217 -35.58 2.52 -14.97
C LEU A 217 -36.89 1.92 -15.50
N ARG A 218 -37.60 1.12 -14.70
CA ARG A 218 -38.93 0.59 -15.06
C ARG A 218 -39.92 1.73 -15.30
N ALA A 219 -39.99 2.70 -14.38
CA ALA A 219 -40.87 3.85 -14.53
C ALA A 219 -40.52 4.70 -15.77
N ARG A 220 -39.23 4.89 -16.08
CA ARG A 220 -38.77 5.55 -17.31
C ARG A 220 -39.26 4.81 -18.57
N ARG A 221 -39.12 3.48 -18.61
CA ARG A 221 -39.57 2.66 -19.73
C ARG A 221 -41.09 2.72 -19.92
N LEU A 222 -41.86 2.80 -18.84
CA LEU A 222 -43.31 2.98 -18.92
C LEU A 222 -43.68 4.33 -19.55
N VAL A 223 -43.01 5.43 -19.16
CA VAL A 223 -43.19 6.75 -19.79
C VAL A 223 -42.89 6.69 -21.30
N GLN A 224 -41.82 5.99 -21.69
CA GLN A 224 -41.43 5.84 -23.10
C GLN A 224 -42.44 5.03 -23.93
N ARG A 225 -43.13 4.06 -23.30
CA ARG A 225 -44.14 3.22 -23.95
C ARG A 225 -45.55 3.82 -23.93
N ALA A 226 -45.73 5.01 -23.35
CA ALA A 226 -47.02 5.67 -23.25
C ALA A 226 -47.47 6.21 -24.63
N LYS A 227 -48.64 5.74 -25.08
CA LYS A 227 -49.20 6.05 -26.40
C LYS A 227 -49.97 7.37 -26.44
N THR A 228 -50.63 7.74 -25.33
CA THR A 228 -51.44 8.96 -25.23
C THR A 228 -50.78 10.01 -24.33
N LYS A 229 -51.13 11.29 -24.52
CA LYS A 229 -50.56 12.41 -23.75
C LYS A 229 -50.90 12.32 -22.26
N GLU A 230 -52.11 11.88 -21.94
CA GLU A 230 -52.64 11.76 -20.58
C GLU A 230 -51.99 10.59 -19.81
N ASP A 231 -51.87 9.42 -20.44
CA ASP A 231 -51.14 8.25 -19.91
C ASP A 231 -49.66 8.57 -19.68
N ARG A 232 -49.05 9.36 -20.58
CA ARG A 232 -47.66 9.82 -20.45
C ARG A 232 -47.48 10.73 -19.23
N GLU A 233 -48.43 11.61 -18.94
CA GLU A 233 -48.34 12.52 -17.80
C GLU A 233 -48.53 11.78 -16.47
N GLY A 234 -49.48 10.84 -16.38
CA GLY A 234 -49.63 9.97 -15.21
C GLY A 234 -48.35 9.16 -14.91
N LYS A 235 -47.76 8.54 -15.94
CA LYS A 235 -46.50 7.79 -15.81
C LYS A 235 -45.29 8.68 -15.50
N ARG A 236 -45.29 9.95 -15.94
CA ARG A 236 -44.25 10.93 -15.60
C ARG A 236 -44.22 11.25 -14.11
N VAL A 237 -45.38 11.31 -13.45
CA VAL A 237 -45.45 11.49 -12.00
C VAL A 237 -44.77 10.32 -11.28
N VAL A 238 -45.08 9.08 -11.67
CA VAL A 238 -44.44 7.87 -11.11
C VAL A 238 -42.93 7.87 -11.34
N PHE A 239 -42.47 8.22 -12.54
CA PHE A 239 -41.04 8.36 -12.82
C PHE A 239 -40.37 9.45 -11.97
N ARG A 240 -41.04 10.59 -11.74
CA ARG A 240 -40.50 11.68 -10.91
C ARG A 240 -40.35 11.24 -9.45
N ILE A 241 -41.31 10.49 -8.91
CA ILE A 241 -41.26 9.93 -7.56
C ILE A 241 -40.10 8.92 -7.44
N ALA A 242 -40.02 7.95 -8.36
CA ALA A 242 -38.95 6.95 -8.36
C ALA A 242 -37.55 7.58 -8.51
N ARG A 243 -37.43 8.61 -9.36
CA ARG A 243 -36.19 9.39 -9.54
C ARG A 243 -35.82 10.15 -8.25
N SER A 244 -36.81 10.75 -7.58
CA SER A 244 -36.60 11.49 -6.33
C SER A 244 -36.14 10.55 -5.20
N ALA A 245 -36.79 9.39 -5.05
CA ALA A 245 -36.40 8.37 -4.07
C ALA A 245 -34.98 7.85 -4.31
N PHE A 246 -34.64 7.51 -5.57
CA PHE A 246 -33.29 7.07 -5.94
C PHE A 246 -32.24 8.16 -5.64
N ARG A 247 -32.49 9.43 -6.04
CA ARG A 247 -31.58 10.55 -5.74
C ARG A 247 -31.43 10.79 -4.23
N ARG A 248 -32.51 10.66 -3.46
CA ARG A 248 -32.48 10.82 -2.00
C ARG A 248 -31.61 9.75 -1.34
N GLU A 249 -31.77 8.50 -1.73
CA GLU A 249 -30.99 7.39 -1.18
C GLU A 249 -29.51 7.49 -1.57
N ILE A 250 -29.18 7.94 -2.80
CA ILE A 250 -27.79 8.23 -3.18
C ILE A 250 -27.16 9.23 -2.21
N ARG A 251 -27.86 10.33 -1.88
CA ARG A 251 -27.36 11.35 -0.95
C ARG A 251 -27.23 10.81 0.47
N ARG A 252 -28.22 10.02 0.93
CA ARG A 252 -28.23 9.39 2.25
C ARG A 252 -27.04 8.43 2.40
N SER A 253 -26.90 7.48 1.48
CA SER A 253 -25.83 6.48 1.52
C SER A 253 -24.44 7.11 1.43
N LYS A 254 -24.22 8.06 0.51
CA LYS A 254 -22.97 8.84 0.47
C LYS A 254 -22.65 9.54 1.79
N SER A 255 -23.66 10.12 2.44
CA SER A 255 -23.48 10.80 3.73
C SER A 255 -23.19 9.84 4.88
N ALA A 256 -23.84 8.67 4.90
CA ALA A 256 -23.63 7.63 5.91
C ALA A 256 -22.21 7.06 5.82
N CYS A 257 -21.79 6.60 4.64
CA CYS A 257 -20.45 6.04 4.46
C CYS A 257 -19.34 7.09 4.71
N PHE A 258 -19.61 8.38 4.46
CA PHE A 258 -18.68 9.45 4.83
C PHE A 258 -18.57 9.63 6.35
N LYS A 259 -19.68 9.54 7.09
CA LYS A 259 -19.66 9.59 8.57
C LYS A 259 -18.87 8.41 9.14
N GLU A 260 -19.05 7.20 8.60
CA GLU A 260 -18.27 6.02 8.98
C GLU A 260 -16.77 6.22 8.73
N LEU A 261 -16.40 6.79 7.58
CA LEU A 261 -15.01 7.10 7.26
C LEU A 261 -14.39 8.08 8.27
N CYS A 262 -15.14 9.12 8.68
CA CYS A 262 -14.68 10.06 9.70
C CYS A 262 -14.62 9.44 11.11
N ALA A 263 -15.51 8.51 11.44
CA ALA A 263 -15.47 7.78 12.70
C ALA A 263 -14.21 6.90 12.76
N ALA A 264 -13.97 6.11 11.71
CA ALA A 264 -12.80 5.25 11.58
C ALA A 264 -11.47 6.02 11.60
N ALA A 265 -11.45 7.27 11.14
CA ALA A 265 -10.26 8.13 11.20
C ALA A 265 -9.91 8.62 12.63
N ASN A 266 -10.83 8.50 13.61
CA ASN A 266 -10.49 8.74 15.02
C ASN A 266 -9.72 7.55 15.60
N ASP A 267 -10.23 6.34 15.34
CA ASP A 267 -9.64 5.11 15.87
C ASP A 267 -8.31 4.80 15.17
N ASN A 268 -8.24 5.10 13.87
CA ASN A 268 -7.05 4.88 13.06
C ASN A 268 -6.82 6.03 12.06
N PRO A 269 -6.04 7.06 12.44
CA PRO A 269 -5.68 8.17 11.56
C PRO A 269 -4.97 7.74 10.26
N TRP A 270 -4.32 6.56 10.26
CA TRP A 270 -3.61 5.98 9.11
C TRP A 270 -4.42 4.91 8.37
N GLY A 271 -5.71 4.80 8.70
CA GLY A 271 -6.63 3.81 8.14
C GLY A 271 -7.13 4.14 6.74
N ASP A 272 -8.37 3.73 6.44
CA ASP A 272 -8.96 3.87 5.10
C ASP A 272 -9.00 5.30 4.59
N ALA A 273 -9.30 6.27 5.46
CA ALA A 273 -9.36 7.67 5.08
C ALA A 273 -8.00 8.18 4.58
N TYR A 274 -6.92 7.88 5.30
CA TYR A 274 -5.56 8.20 4.88
C TYR A 274 -5.19 7.48 3.58
N ARG A 275 -5.49 6.18 3.47
CA ARG A 275 -5.20 5.40 2.25
C ARG A 275 -5.89 5.96 1.02
N ILE A 276 -7.16 6.34 1.12
CA ILE A 276 -7.92 6.92 0.00
C ILE A 276 -7.29 8.23 -0.47
N VAL A 277 -6.86 9.08 0.48
CA VAL A 277 -6.21 10.35 0.18
C VAL A 277 -4.85 10.11 -0.47
N MET A 278 -4.02 9.26 0.15
CA MET A 278 -2.68 8.98 -0.33
C MET A 278 -2.66 8.24 -1.66
N ALA A 279 -3.65 7.39 -1.95
CA ALA A 279 -3.78 6.75 -3.25
C ALA A 279 -4.00 7.77 -4.38
N LYS A 280 -4.70 8.89 -4.10
CA LYS A 280 -4.86 9.97 -5.08
C LYS A 280 -3.62 10.83 -5.24
N VAL A 281 -2.80 10.95 -4.19
CA VAL A 281 -1.52 11.67 -4.22
C VAL A 281 -0.44 10.85 -4.92
N SER A 282 -0.46 9.53 -4.72
CA SER A 282 0.60 8.61 -5.17
C SER A 282 0.44 8.11 -6.62
N GLY A 283 -0.65 8.51 -7.31
CA GLY A 283 -0.94 8.07 -8.68
C GLY A 283 -1.51 6.65 -8.78
N PRO A 284 -1.88 6.18 -9.99
CA PRO A 284 -2.44 4.85 -10.19
C PRO A 284 -1.44 3.75 -9.78
N ALA A 285 -1.96 2.67 -9.22
CA ALA A 285 -1.15 1.52 -8.83
C ALA A 285 -0.40 0.96 -10.05
N THR A 286 0.92 0.80 -9.91
CA THR A 286 1.77 0.19 -10.94
C THR A 286 1.28 -1.21 -11.26
N ALA A 287 1.24 -1.57 -12.54
CA ALA A 287 0.82 -2.91 -12.97
C ALA A 287 1.69 -3.99 -12.32
N ARG A 288 1.07 -5.10 -11.90
CA ARG A 288 1.81 -6.26 -11.36
C ARG A 288 2.70 -6.83 -12.45
N VAL A 289 3.98 -7.07 -12.12
CA VAL A 289 4.87 -7.81 -13.01
C VAL A 289 4.38 -9.24 -13.07
N GLN A 290 4.05 -9.74 -14.26
CA GLN A 290 3.57 -11.12 -14.46
C GLN A 290 4.42 -11.90 -15.48
N CYS A 291 5.35 -11.24 -16.17
CA CYS A 291 6.32 -11.88 -17.07
C CYS A 291 7.19 -12.87 -16.28
N PRO A 292 7.20 -14.17 -16.64
CA PRO A 292 7.94 -15.21 -15.93
C PRO A 292 9.44 -14.92 -15.78
N GLU A 293 10.10 -14.49 -16.85
CA GLU A 293 11.54 -14.23 -16.91
C GLU A 293 11.92 -13.07 -16.00
N LYS A 294 11.17 -11.96 -16.08
CA LYS A 294 11.37 -10.79 -15.22
C LYS A 294 11.13 -11.13 -13.76
N LEU A 295 10.09 -11.89 -13.45
CA LEU A 295 9.82 -12.33 -12.08
C LEU A 295 10.92 -13.25 -11.56
N LYS A 296 11.39 -14.21 -12.35
CA LYS A 296 12.50 -15.09 -11.97
C LYS A 296 13.77 -14.29 -11.65
N ALA A 297 14.12 -13.31 -12.49
CA ALA A 297 15.26 -12.43 -12.24
C ALA A 297 15.09 -11.57 -10.98
N ILE A 298 13.88 -11.02 -10.76
CA ILE A 298 13.55 -10.28 -9.54
C ILE A 298 13.69 -11.17 -8.29
N VAL A 299 13.14 -12.39 -8.33
CA VAL A 299 13.22 -13.36 -7.23
C VAL A 299 14.67 -13.71 -6.94
N ALA A 300 15.47 -14.06 -7.96
CA ALA A 300 16.88 -14.41 -7.78
C ALA A 300 17.70 -13.26 -7.16
N LYS A 301 17.39 -12.01 -7.48
CA LYS A 301 18.08 -10.84 -6.89
C LYS A 301 17.60 -10.48 -5.49
N LEU A 302 16.32 -10.72 -5.18
CA LEU A 302 15.74 -10.42 -3.86
C LEU A 302 15.96 -11.54 -2.84
N PHE A 303 16.18 -12.77 -3.27
CA PHE A 303 16.40 -13.93 -2.41
C PHE A 303 17.72 -14.59 -2.82
N PRO A 304 18.86 -14.12 -2.29
CA PRO A 304 20.17 -14.65 -2.65
C PRO A 304 20.33 -16.10 -2.19
N THR A 305 21.13 -16.85 -2.95
CA THR A 305 21.54 -18.20 -2.59
C THR A 305 22.81 -18.13 -1.75
N HIS A 306 22.80 -18.77 -0.59
CA HIS A 306 23.97 -18.93 0.28
C HIS A 306 24.37 -20.40 0.26
N GLU A 307 25.66 -20.69 0.44
CA GLU A 307 26.16 -22.05 0.46
C GLU A 307 25.52 -22.85 1.61
N PRO A 308 25.10 -24.11 1.38
CA PRO A 308 24.57 -24.96 2.43
C PRO A 308 25.60 -25.12 3.55
N THR A 309 25.34 -24.50 4.69
CA THR A 309 26.20 -24.58 5.87
C THR A 309 25.49 -25.34 6.98
N ALA A 310 26.21 -26.26 7.63
CA ALA A 310 25.67 -27.00 8.75
C ALA A 310 25.27 -26.04 9.88
N TRP A 311 24.05 -26.19 10.39
CA TRP A 311 23.65 -25.52 11.62
C TRP A 311 24.60 -25.93 12.74
N PRO A 312 25.26 -24.98 13.44
CA PRO A 312 26.25 -25.32 14.45
C PRO A 312 25.62 -26.20 15.53
N PRO A 313 26.36 -27.19 16.07
CA PRO A 313 25.85 -28.02 17.16
C PRO A 313 25.52 -27.14 18.36
N THR A 314 24.42 -27.46 19.04
CA THR A 314 24.01 -26.75 20.26
C THR A 314 25.08 -26.96 21.33
N PRO A 315 25.74 -25.91 21.82
CA PRO A 315 26.92 -26.04 22.69
C PRO A 315 26.58 -26.44 24.13
N TYR A 316 25.29 -26.42 24.50
CA TYR A 316 24.82 -26.76 25.84
C TYR A 316 23.83 -27.92 25.74
N ALA A 317 23.96 -28.89 26.64
CA ALA A 317 22.91 -29.87 26.88
C ALA A 317 21.73 -29.17 27.56
N ASP A 318 20.52 -29.60 27.23
CA ASP A 318 19.31 -29.12 27.87
C ASP A 318 19.36 -29.56 29.35
N ASP A 319 19.30 -28.60 30.29
CA ASP A 319 19.04 -28.89 31.70
C ASP A 319 17.58 -29.35 31.84
N HIS A 320 17.39 -30.66 31.91
CA HIS A 320 16.08 -31.30 31.78
C HIS A 320 15.04 -30.83 32.80
N GLU A 321 15.45 -30.49 34.04
CA GLU A 321 14.50 -30.04 35.08
C GLU A 321 14.04 -28.59 34.85
N ASN A 322 14.97 -27.68 34.53
CA ASN A 322 14.63 -26.27 34.28
C ASN A 322 13.86 -26.08 32.97
N ILE A 323 14.14 -26.89 31.96
CA ILE A 323 13.50 -26.78 30.63
C ILE A 323 12.08 -27.35 30.62
N ALA A 324 11.78 -28.36 31.44
CA ALA A 324 10.46 -28.98 31.49
C ALA A 324 9.36 -27.98 31.90
N ALA A 325 9.66 -27.07 32.83
CA ALA A 325 8.77 -25.97 33.19
C ALA A 325 8.75 -24.87 32.12
N GLU A 326 9.88 -24.61 31.47
CA GLU A 326 10.03 -23.51 30.53
C GLU A 326 9.34 -23.75 29.18
N ILE A 327 9.28 -25.01 28.73
CA ILE A 327 8.75 -25.42 27.41
C ILE A 327 7.22 -25.47 27.35
N GLN A 328 6.52 -25.37 28.49
CA GLN A 328 5.07 -25.54 28.54
C GLN A 328 4.31 -24.36 27.90
N ILE A 329 3.37 -24.68 27.03
CA ILE A 329 2.42 -23.76 26.43
C ILE A 329 1.11 -23.81 27.22
N SER A 330 0.64 -22.67 27.71
CA SER A 330 -0.66 -22.58 28.40
C SER A 330 -1.81 -22.21 27.47
N ASN A 331 -3.04 -22.60 27.83
CA ASN A 331 -4.23 -22.19 27.09
C ASN A 331 -4.43 -20.66 27.16
N GLU A 332 -4.09 -20.04 28.29
CA GLU A 332 -4.16 -18.60 28.50
C GLU A 332 -3.23 -17.85 27.52
N GLU A 333 -2.02 -18.37 27.30
CA GLU A 333 -1.09 -17.81 26.32
C GLU A 333 -1.69 -17.86 24.91
N LEU A 334 -2.23 -19.01 24.50
CA LEU A 334 -2.85 -19.16 23.18
C LEU A 334 -4.07 -18.25 23.01
N MET A 335 -4.93 -18.14 24.02
CA MET A 335 -6.07 -17.23 24.02
C MET A 335 -5.63 -15.76 23.91
N GLU A 336 -4.56 -15.36 24.60
CA GLU A 336 -4.02 -14.00 24.51
C GLU A 336 -3.47 -13.70 23.10
N ILE A 337 -2.73 -14.65 22.52
CA ILE A 337 -2.27 -14.55 21.13
C ILE A 337 -3.46 -14.44 20.19
N GLY A 338 -4.45 -15.33 20.32
CA GLY A 338 -5.68 -15.36 19.53
C GLY A 338 -6.45 -14.04 19.61
N ARG A 339 -6.58 -13.46 20.80
CA ARG A 339 -7.24 -12.15 21.01
C ARG A 339 -6.53 -11.04 20.24
N LYS A 340 -5.19 -11.04 20.22
CA LYS A 340 -4.36 -10.02 19.54
C LYS A 340 -4.24 -10.24 18.03
N LEU A 341 -4.65 -11.40 17.49
CA LEU A 341 -4.63 -11.65 16.05
C LEU A 341 -5.56 -10.67 15.29
N PRO A 342 -5.03 -9.94 14.28
CA PRO A 342 -5.83 -9.03 13.48
C PRO A 342 -6.74 -9.81 12.51
N ALA A 343 -8.06 -9.73 12.70
CA ALA A 343 -9.05 -10.54 11.97
C ALA A 343 -9.00 -10.38 10.44
N ASN A 344 -8.67 -9.18 9.95
CA ASN A 344 -8.78 -8.81 8.53
C ASN A 344 -7.45 -8.87 7.76
N LYS A 345 -6.42 -9.56 8.27
CA LYS A 345 -5.17 -9.76 7.51
C LYS A 345 -5.35 -10.79 6.40
N ALA A 346 -4.52 -10.67 5.37
CA ALA A 346 -4.49 -11.63 4.27
C ALA A 346 -3.91 -12.98 4.75
N PRO A 347 -4.56 -14.11 4.45
CA PRO A 347 -4.08 -15.43 4.82
C PRO A 347 -2.87 -15.86 3.96
N GLY A 348 -2.19 -16.91 4.43
CA GLY A 348 -1.10 -17.59 3.73
C GLY A 348 -1.58 -18.46 2.56
N PRO A 349 -0.69 -19.33 2.04
CA PRO A 349 -1.02 -20.36 1.04
C PRO A 349 -2.24 -21.22 1.38
N ASP A 350 -2.45 -21.60 2.65
CA ASP A 350 -3.59 -22.40 3.12
C ASP A 350 -4.96 -21.71 2.93
N GLY A 351 -4.95 -20.38 2.82
CA GLY A 351 -6.12 -19.53 2.72
C GLY A 351 -6.87 -19.29 4.04
N ILE A 352 -6.51 -19.94 5.15
CA ILE A 352 -7.30 -19.94 6.40
C ILE A 352 -7.27 -18.54 7.02
N PRO A 353 -8.43 -17.86 7.16
CA PRO A 353 -8.45 -16.49 7.64
C PRO A 353 -8.22 -16.40 9.16
N ASN A 354 -7.56 -15.32 9.60
CA ASN A 354 -7.30 -15.06 11.02
C ASN A 354 -8.56 -15.09 11.89
N VAL A 355 -9.72 -14.70 11.36
CA VAL A 355 -10.98 -14.73 12.10
C VAL A 355 -11.38 -16.17 12.48
N ALA A 356 -11.17 -17.15 11.61
CA ALA A 356 -11.49 -18.55 11.88
C ALA A 356 -10.56 -19.13 12.96
N VAL A 357 -9.24 -18.90 12.82
CA VAL A 357 -8.26 -19.33 13.82
C VAL A 357 -8.53 -18.68 15.18
N LYS A 358 -8.85 -17.37 15.20
CA LYS A 358 -9.19 -16.66 16.43
C LYS A 358 -10.44 -17.23 17.12
N THR A 359 -11.47 -17.56 16.35
CA THR A 359 -12.69 -18.19 16.88
C THR A 359 -12.38 -19.60 17.40
N ALA A 360 -11.61 -20.39 16.65
CA ALA A 360 -11.25 -21.75 17.06
C ALA A 360 -10.40 -21.78 18.33
N ILE A 361 -9.39 -20.92 18.47
CA ILE A 361 -8.56 -20.86 19.69
C ILE A 361 -9.39 -20.43 20.91
N LYS A 362 -10.36 -19.55 20.70
CA LYS A 362 -11.22 -19.08 21.81
C LYS A 362 -12.05 -20.24 22.37
N GLU A 363 -12.56 -21.11 21.51
CA GLU A 363 -13.50 -22.16 21.90
C GLU A 363 -12.85 -23.51 22.20
N ALA A 364 -11.78 -23.85 21.48
CA ALA A 364 -11.03 -25.10 21.63
C ALA A 364 -9.51 -24.83 21.66
N PRO A 365 -9.00 -24.13 22.70
CA PRO A 365 -7.57 -23.82 22.82
C PRO A 365 -6.70 -25.08 22.92
N ASP A 366 -7.19 -26.13 23.60
CA ASP A 366 -6.48 -27.38 23.81
C ASP A 366 -6.11 -28.09 22.52
N MET A 367 -7.00 -28.03 21.52
CA MET A 367 -6.78 -28.53 20.17
C MET A 367 -5.48 -27.97 19.54
N PHE A 368 -5.19 -26.69 19.79
CA PHE A 368 -3.95 -26.07 19.33
C PHE A 368 -2.79 -26.37 20.28
N ARG A 369 -3.03 -26.33 21.59
CA ARG A 369 -2.00 -26.57 22.62
C ARG A 369 -1.30 -27.91 22.42
N VAL A 370 -2.06 -29.00 22.31
CA VAL A 370 -1.51 -30.37 22.16
C VAL A 370 -0.57 -30.45 20.95
N VAL A 371 -1.01 -29.96 19.80
CA VAL A 371 -0.22 -29.99 18.56
C VAL A 371 1.01 -29.09 18.66
N LEU A 372 0.87 -27.86 19.14
CA LEU A 372 1.97 -26.90 19.22
C LEU A 372 3.01 -27.31 20.27
N GLN A 373 2.57 -27.88 21.40
CA GLN A 373 3.43 -28.38 22.47
C GLN A 373 4.32 -29.51 21.93
N LYS A 374 3.72 -30.48 21.26
CA LYS A 374 4.44 -31.60 20.63
C LYS A 374 5.46 -31.12 19.60
N LEU A 375 5.09 -30.18 18.73
CA LEU A 375 6.01 -29.60 17.75
C LEU A 375 7.21 -28.89 18.42
N LEU A 376 6.97 -28.22 19.55
CA LEU A 376 8.01 -27.53 20.31
C LEU A 376 8.97 -28.51 20.99
N GLU A 377 8.44 -29.57 21.61
CA GLU A 377 9.20 -30.65 22.26
C GLU A 377 10.06 -31.44 21.27
N GLU A 378 9.48 -31.81 20.13
CA GLU A 378 10.18 -32.50 19.05
C GLU A 378 11.21 -31.61 18.34
N GLY A 379 11.15 -30.29 18.53
CA GLY A 379 11.96 -29.32 17.79
C GLY A 379 11.63 -29.31 16.29
N HIS A 380 10.37 -29.59 15.93
CA HIS A 380 9.93 -29.73 14.56
C HIS A 380 9.03 -28.57 14.13
N PHE A 381 9.45 -27.80 13.12
CA PHE A 381 8.59 -26.85 12.44
C PHE A 381 8.05 -27.50 11.16
N PRO A 382 6.72 -27.58 10.93
CA PRO A 382 6.15 -28.26 9.76
C PRO A 382 6.51 -27.63 8.41
N ASP A 383 6.89 -28.45 7.42
CA ASP A 383 7.32 -27.98 6.09
C ASP A 383 6.21 -27.23 5.31
N LYS A 384 4.93 -27.61 5.49
CA LYS A 384 3.80 -26.88 4.87
C LYS A 384 3.75 -25.42 5.34
N TRP A 385 3.98 -25.18 6.64
CA TRP A 385 3.97 -23.85 7.23
C TRP A 385 5.21 -23.01 6.90
N LYS A 386 6.25 -23.62 6.33
CA LYS A 386 7.45 -22.92 5.82
C LYS A 386 7.26 -22.37 4.40
N ARG A 387 6.21 -22.80 3.71
CA ARG A 387 5.85 -22.28 2.38
C ARG A 387 5.39 -20.84 2.49
N GLN A 388 5.95 -19.97 1.66
CA GLN A 388 5.64 -18.54 1.70
C GLN A 388 5.21 -18.03 0.34
N LYS A 389 4.08 -17.32 0.28
CA LYS A 389 3.58 -16.73 -0.96
C LYS A 389 4.11 -15.30 -1.13
N LEU A 390 4.83 -15.06 -2.23
CA LEU A 390 5.40 -13.76 -2.56
C LEU A 390 4.34 -12.76 -3.05
N VAL A 391 4.38 -11.55 -2.50
CA VAL A 391 3.65 -10.38 -2.96
C VAL A 391 4.63 -9.21 -3.09
N LEU A 392 4.86 -8.75 -4.33
CA LEU A 392 5.73 -7.61 -4.59
C LEU A 392 4.95 -6.30 -4.48
N LEU A 393 5.35 -5.43 -3.54
CA LEU A 393 4.82 -4.08 -3.39
C LEU A 393 5.74 -3.06 -4.06
N PRO A 394 5.27 -2.24 -5.01
CA PRO A 394 6.12 -1.26 -5.68
C PRO A 394 6.56 -0.16 -4.70
N LYS A 395 7.84 0.22 -4.77
CA LYS A 395 8.39 1.40 -4.09
C LYS A 395 8.01 2.66 -4.89
N PRO A 396 7.53 3.73 -4.23
CA PRO A 396 7.19 4.97 -4.92
C PRO A 396 8.36 5.55 -5.72
N GLY A 397 8.10 6.05 -6.93
CA GLY A 397 9.07 6.77 -7.75
C GLY A 397 10.17 5.91 -8.40
N LYS A 398 10.13 4.58 -8.26
CA LYS A 398 11.12 3.68 -8.88
C LYS A 398 10.61 3.05 -10.18
N PRO A 399 11.48 2.80 -11.17
CA PRO A 399 11.09 2.22 -12.45
C PRO A 399 10.57 0.78 -12.26
N PRO A 400 9.45 0.41 -12.91
CA PRO A 400 8.94 -0.96 -12.83
C PRO A 400 9.88 -1.94 -13.55
N GLY A 401 10.01 -3.16 -13.02
CA GLY A 401 10.79 -4.25 -13.63
C GLY A 401 12.16 -4.52 -13.01
N GLU A 402 12.68 -3.61 -12.17
CA GLU A 402 13.89 -3.86 -11.39
C GLU A 402 13.57 -4.45 -10.00
N ALA A 403 14.40 -5.37 -9.52
CA ALA A 403 14.26 -5.92 -8.16
C ALA A 403 14.28 -4.84 -7.07
N SER A 404 15.13 -3.82 -7.24
CA SER A 404 15.32 -2.72 -6.29
C SER A 404 14.05 -1.88 -6.08
N SER A 405 13.11 -1.96 -7.04
CA SER A 405 11.84 -1.24 -7.11
C SER A 405 10.72 -1.90 -6.33
N TYR A 406 10.92 -3.11 -5.79
CA TYR A 406 9.88 -3.82 -5.04
C TYR A 406 10.28 -4.07 -3.60
N ARG A 407 9.28 -4.14 -2.72
CA ARG A 407 9.39 -4.74 -1.38
C ARG A 407 8.73 -6.12 -1.44
N PRO A 408 9.47 -7.21 -1.22
CA PRO A 408 8.90 -8.54 -1.21
C PRO A 408 8.19 -8.79 0.12
N ILE A 409 6.88 -9.04 0.10
CA ILE A 409 6.13 -9.49 1.27
C ILE A 409 5.86 -10.98 1.13
N CYS A 410 6.20 -11.74 2.16
CA CYS A 410 6.03 -13.18 2.25
C CYS A 410 4.82 -13.50 3.13
N LEU A 411 3.75 -13.98 2.50
CA LEU A 411 2.55 -14.42 3.22
C LEU A 411 2.75 -15.87 3.68
N ILE A 412 2.71 -16.06 5.00
CA ILE A 412 2.84 -17.36 5.68
C ILE A 412 1.48 -17.76 6.27
N ASP A 413 1.24 -19.06 6.36
CA ASP A 413 0.05 -19.69 6.93
C ASP A 413 -0.26 -19.19 8.34
N THR A 414 -1.55 -19.11 8.65
CA THR A 414 -2.02 -18.45 9.88
C THR A 414 -1.66 -19.28 11.12
N VAL A 415 -1.81 -20.60 11.05
CA VAL A 415 -1.42 -21.52 12.14
C VAL A 415 0.10 -21.55 12.30
N GLY A 416 0.86 -21.50 11.20
CA GLY A 416 2.32 -21.34 11.27
C GLY A 416 2.75 -20.08 12.04
N LYS A 417 2.05 -18.95 11.84
CA LYS A 417 2.30 -17.71 12.61
C LYS A 417 1.95 -17.83 14.09
N LEU A 418 1.01 -18.70 14.46
CA LEU A 418 0.69 -18.99 15.86
C LEU A 418 1.90 -19.67 16.52
N LEU A 419 2.45 -20.72 15.89
CA LEU A 419 3.67 -21.37 16.37
C LEU A 419 4.85 -20.39 16.43
N GLU A 420 5.06 -19.58 15.39
CA GLU A 420 6.09 -18.53 15.41
C GLU A 420 5.91 -17.57 16.60
N LYS A 421 4.67 -17.25 16.98
CA LYS A 421 4.39 -16.34 18.10
C LYS A 421 4.67 -16.98 19.45
N VAL A 422 4.38 -18.26 19.62
CA VAL A 422 4.77 -19.05 20.81
C VAL A 422 6.29 -19.08 20.93
N ILE A 423 7.00 -19.48 19.87
CA ILE A 423 8.48 -19.49 19.85
C ILE A 423 9.03 -18.11 20.19
N LEU A 424 8.44 -17.04 19.64
CA LEU A 424 8.85 -15.67 19.95
C LEU A 424 8.68 -15.34 21.43
N ASN A 425 7.59 -15.77 22.08
CA ASN A 425 7.37 -15.48 23.50
C ASN A 425 8.46 -16.12 24.38
N HIS A 426 8.87 -17.35 24.07
CA HIS A 426 9.97 -18.03 24.75
C HIS A 426 11.32 -17.36 24.43
N LEU A 427 11.61 -17.13 23.15
CA LEU A 427 12.85 -16.48 22.70
C LEU A 427 13.03 -15.07 23.29
N SER A 428 11.92 -14.35 23.49
CA SER A 428 11.96 -12.98 24.05
C SER A 428 12.57 -12.91 25.44
N ARG A 429 12.52 -14.01 26.23
CA ARG A 429 13.14 -14.06 27.57
C ARG A 429 14.66 -13.89 27.51
N TYR A 430 15.27 -14.34 26.42
CA TYR A 430 16.71 -14.26 26.19
C TYR A 430 17.10 -12.98 25.47
N THR A 431 16.32 -12.55 24.48
CA THR A 431 16.64 -11.34 23.71
C THR A 431 16.34 -10.05 24.46
N GLU A 432 15.41 -10.05 25.41
CA GLU A 432 15.04 -8.86 26.20
C GLU A 432 15.45 -8.98 27.69
N GLY A 433 16.18 -10.03 28.07
CA GLY A 433 16.71 -10.23 29.42
C GLY A 433 17.98 -9.42 29.71
N GLU A 434 18.58 -9.60 30.89
CA GLU A 434 19.75 -8.84 31.37
C GLU A 434 20.99 -8.97 30.47
N ASN A 435 21.18 -10.15 29.86
CA ASN A 435 22.24 -10.42 28.87
C ASN A 435 21.71 -10.47 27.43
N GLY A 436 20.60 -9.77 27.17
CA GLY A 436 19.91 -9.75 25.89
C GLY A 436 20.53 -8.81 24.87
N LEU A 437 19.70 -8.30 23.97
CA LEU A 437 20.11 -7.40 22.89
C LEU A 437 20.59 -6.05 23.43
N SER A 438 21.60 -5.51 22.76
CA SER A 438 22.19 -4.20 23.03
C SER A 438 21.15 -3.11 23.20
N GLU A 439 21.37 -2.27 24.21
CA GLU A 439 20.62 -1.04 24.47
C GLU A 439 20.70 -0.02 23.31
N ARG A 440 21.54 -0.27 22.31
CA ARG A 440 21.69 0.56 21.11
C ARG A 440 20.81 0.11 19.94
N GLN A 441 20.09 -1.01 20.07
CA GLN A 441 19.07 -1.44 19.11
C GLN A 441 17.70 -0.89 19.52
N PHE A 442 17.01 -0.21 18.61
CA PHE A 442 15.69 0.39 18.85
C PHE A 442 14.59 -0.20 17.96
N GLY A 443 14.95 -0.82 16.83
CA GLY A 443 13.99 -1.40 15.90
C GLY A 443 13.36 -2.67 16.45
N PHE A 444 12.03 -2.81 16.28
CA PHE A 444 11.24 -3.99 16.68
C PHE A 444 11.34 -4.43 18.15
N ARG A 445 11.82 -3.57 19.04
CA ARG A 445 11.89 -3.85 20.48
C ARG A 445 10.71 -3.22 21.22
N LYS A 446 10.23 -3.91 22.26
CA LYS A 446 9.14 -3.42 23.10
C LYS A 446 9.62 -2.19 23.89
N GLY A 447 8.80 -1.15 23.95
CA GLY A 447 9.12 0.07 24.71
C GLY A 447 10.17 0.97 24.06
N ARG A 448 10.59 0.69 22.82
CA ARG A 448 11.53 1.52 22.05
C ARG A 448 10.86 2.10 20.81
N SER A 449 11.25 3.30 20.43
CA SER A 449 10.67 4.01 19.29
C SER A 449 11.74 4.63 18.38
N THR A 450 11.31 5.06 17.19
CA THR A 450 12.17 5.85 16.30
C THR A 450 12.62 7.15 16.96
N VAL A 451 11.79 7.76 17.80
CA VAL A 451 12.08 9.01 18.52
C VAL A 451 13.23 8.81 19.50
N ASP A 452 13.27 7.69 20.20
CA ASP A 452 14.35 7.38 21.16
C ASP A 452 15.70 7.25 20.45
N ALA A 453 15.74 6.54 19.32
CA ALA A 453 16.93 6.39 18.50
C ALA A 453 17.44 7.73 17.95
N ILE A 454 16.54 8.57 17.42
CA ILE A 454 16.91 9.90 16.91
C ILE A 454 17.43 10.79 18.04
N ASN A 455 16.76 10.79 19.20
CA ASN A 455 17.18 11.59 20.35
C ASN A 455 18.58 11.20 20.83
N MET A 456 18.93 9.92 20.84
CA MET A 456 20.27 9.49 21.23
C MET A 456 21.36 10.08 20.33
N VAL A 457 21.15 10.05 19.01
CA VAL A 457 22.05 10.63 18.00
C VAL A 457 22.13 12.15 18.13
N VAL A 458 20.97 12.82 18.21
CA VAL A 458 20.88 14.30 18.27
C VAL A 458 21.52 14.82 19.57
N ARG A 459 21.23 14.21 20.73
CA ARG A 459 21.83 14.63 22.01
C ARG A 459 23.36 14.54 21.98
N ARG A 460 23.92 13.47 21.41
CA ARG A 460 25.38 13.36 21.26
C ARG A 460 25.95 14.47 20.38
N ALA A 461 25.32 14.74 19.24
CA ALA A 461 25.74 15.81 18.35
C ALA A 461 25.64 17.19 19.02
N GLU A 462 24.59 17.45 19.80
CA GLU A 462 24.45 18.68 20.59
C GLU A 462 25.52 18.81 21.68
N GLN A 463 25.80 17.73 22.42
CA GLN A 463 26.84 17.68 23.44
C GLN A 463 28.22 17.96 22.87
N ALA A 464 28.60 17.28 21.78
CA ALA A 464 29.87 17.50 21.07
C ALA A 464 30.03 18.98 20.66
N ARG A 465 28.96 19.57 20.14
CA ARG A 465 28.94 20.95 19.67
C ARG A 465 28.97 22.00 20.80
N ASN A 466 28.49 21.65 22.00
CA ASN A 466 28.36 22.55 23.14
C ASN A 466 29.49 22.41 24.18
N LYS A 467 30.43 21.46 24.02
CA LYS A 467 31.61 21.34 24.90
C LYS A 467 32.44 22.64 24.89
N LYS A 468 32.45 23.36 26.02
CA LYS A 468 33.14 24.66 26.17
C LYS A 468 34.61 24.54 26.62
N ARG A 469 34.99 23.48 27.33
CA ARG A 469 36.29 23.38 28.04
C ARG A 469 37.48 22.88 27.20
N THR A 470 37.26 22.15 26.10
CA THR A 470 38.32 21.50 25.30
C THR A 470 38.35 21.96 23.84
N GLY A 471 37.66 23.07 23.52
CA GLY A 471 37.46 23.53 22.15
C GLY A 471 36.21 22.92 21.49
N LYS A 472 35.55 23.68 20.60
CA LYS A 472 34.35 23.21 19.86
C LYS A 472 34.73 22.01 18.98
N ARG A 473 34.15 20.85 19.29
CA ARG A 473 34.33 19.60 18.53
C ARG A 473 33.35 19.49 17.37
N TYR A 474 33.71 18.66 16.40
CA TYR A 474 32.88 18.27 15.28
C TYR A 474 32.14 16.97 15.61
N CYS A 475 30.94 16.80 15.07
CA CYS A 475 30.23 15.52 15.12
C CYS A 475 29.75 15.16 13.71
N ALA A 476 30.27 14.06 13.15
CA ALA A 476 29.69 13.47 11.95
C ALA A 476 28.56 12.51 12.33
N ILE A 477 27.45 12.59 11.60
CA ILE A 477 26.39 11.59 11.60
C ILE A 477 26.49 10.87 10.25
N VAL A 478 26.81 9.59 10.28
CA VAL A 478 26.91 8.73 9.10
C VAL A 478 25.80 7.70 9.14
N THR A 479 24.91 7.70 8.14
CA THR A 479 23.82 6.73 8.02
C THR A 479 24.21 5.64 7.03
N LEU A 480 24.27 4.39 7.47
CA LEU A 480 24.57 3.22 6.65
C LEU A 480 23.26 2.44 6.39
N ASP A 481 23.03 2.08 5.13
CA ASP A 481 21.89 1.26 4.67
C ASP A 481 22.44 -0.05 4.09
N ILE A 482 21.70 -1.15 4.28
CA ILE A 482 22.09 -2.50 3.84
C ILE A 482 21.36 -2.87 2.56
N GLU A 483 22.07 -3.50 1.62
CA GLU A 483 21.44 -4.09 0.45
C GLU A 483 20.59 -5.31 0.83
N ASN A 484 19.29 -5.24 0.56
CA ASN A 484 18.38 -6.38 0.67
C ASN A 484 18.42 -7.10 2.05
N ALA A 485 18.60 -6.33 3.13
CA ALA A 485 18.79 -6.75 4.52
C ALA A 485 18.10 -8.08 4.91
N PHE A 486 16.79 -8.03 5.22
CA PHE A 486 16.05 -9.18 5.74
C PHE A 486 16.14 -10.43 4.87
N ASN A 487 16.19 -10.30 3.54
CA ASN A 487 16.24 -11.47 2.67
C ASN A 487 17.66 -12.05 2.51
N SER A 488 18.68 -11.34 3.00
CA SER A 488 20.09 -11.75 2.92
C SER A 488 20.66 -12.17 4.28
N ALA A 489 19.84 -12.16 5.34
CA ALA A 489 20.27 -12.55 6.68
C ALA A 489 20.82 -13.99 6.71
N SER A 490 22.09 -14.14 7.11
CA SER A 490 22.76 -15.45 7.15
C SER A 490 22.21 -16.32 8.29
N TRP A 491 21.74 -17.52 7.95
CA TRP A 491 21.25 -18.48 8.95
C TRP A 491 22.36 -18.97 9.88
N LYS A 492 23.60 -19.04 9.38
CA LYS A 492 24.80 -19.33 10.18
C LYS A 492 25.05 -18.23 11.22
N ALA A 493 24.96 -16.97 10.81
CA ALA A 493 25.14 -15.84 11.72
C ALA A 493 24.02 -15.77 12.77
N ILE A 494 22.77 -16.04 12.37
CA ILE A 494 21.64 -16.17 13.31
C ILE A 494 21.91 -17.28 14.34
N ALA A 495 22.33 -18.47 13.90
CA ALA A 495 22.63 -19.57 14.82
C ALA A 495 23.75 -19.22 15.82
N LYS A 496 24.83 -18.58 15.34
CA LYS A 496 25.93 -18.08 16.20
C LYS A 496 25.42 -17.08 17.24
N ALA A 497 24.55 -16.15 16.84
CA ALA A 497 23.97 -15.17 17.74
C ALA A 497 23.07 -15.82 18.82
N LEU A 498 22.25 -16.82 18.46
CA LEU A 498 21.45 -17.57 19.41
C LEU A 498 22.31 -18.28 20.46
N HIS A 499 23.47 -18.82 20.06
CA HIS A 499 24.43 -19.41 21.00
C HIS A 499 25.06 -18.38 21.94
N ARG A 500 25.41 -17.18 21.43
CA ARG A 500 25.93 -16.09 22.27
C ARG A 500 24.91 -15.65 23.32
N LEU A 501 23.64 -15.54 22.93
CA LEU A 501 22.52 -15.20 23.81
C LEU A 501 22.11 -16.34 24.76
N ARG A 502 22.83 -17.48 24.74
CA ARG A 502 22.58 -18.67 25.57
C ARG A 502 21.13 -19.18 25.44
N VAL A 503 20.59 -19.14 24.23
CA VAL A 503 19.26 -19.68 23.93
C VAL A 503 19.28 -21.21 24.11
N PRO A 504 18.27 -21.81 24.79
CA PRO A 504 18.19 -23.25 25.04
C PRO A 504 18.23 -24.11 23.78
N GLY A 505 18.63 -25.37 23.97
CA GLY A 505 18.76 -26.34 22.89
C GLY A 505 17.44 -26.61 22.18
N TYR A 506 16.32 -26.72 22.90
CA TYR A 506 14.99 -26.95 22.29
C TYR A 506 14.57 -25.83 21.32
N LEU A 507 14.79 -24.55 21.69
CA LEU A 507 14.53 -23.40 20.81
C LEU A 507 15.47 -23.41 19.61
N CYS A 508 16.74 -23.74 19.83
CA CYS A 508 17.71 -23.86 18.72
C CYS A 508 17.31 -24.99 17.75
N ARG A 509 16.79 -26.12 18.23
CA ARG A 509 16.31 -27.24 17.40
C ARG A 509 15.11 -26.84 16.54
N ILE A 510 14.08 -26.22 17.13
CA ILE A 510 12.91 -25.78 16.34
C ILE A 510 13.27 -24.66 15.36
N LEU A 511 14.18 -23.74 15.71
CA LEU A 511 14.64 -22.70 14.79
C LEU A 511 15.50 -23.28 13.66
N LYS A 512 16.33 -24.29 13.92
CA LYS A 512 17.02 -25.07 12.88
C LYS A 512 16.01 -25.69 11.93
N SER A 513 14.93 -26.29 12.45
CA SER A 513 13.85 -26.83 11.64
C SER A 513 13.12 -25.74 10.84
N TYR A 514 12.85 -24.58 11.44
CA TYR A 514 12.22 -23.41 10.81
C TYR A 514 12.95 -22.92 9.56
N PHE A 515 14.28 -22.95 9.56
CA PHE A 515 15.10 -22.53 8.43
C PHE A 515 15.27 -23.62 7.35
N LYS A 516 15.10 -24.90 7.68
CA LYS A 516 15.26 -25.99 6.71
C LYS A 516 14.07 -26.11 5.75
N ASN A 517 14.30 -26.53 4.49
CA ASN A 517 13.28 -26.85 3.48
C ASN A 517 12.29 -25.69 3.17
N ARG A 518 12.76 -24.44 3.20
CA ARG A 518 11.90 -23.28 2.92
C ARG A 518 11.66 -23.09 1.43
N VAL A 519 10.40 -22.85 1.07
CA VAL A 519 9.96 -22.70 -0.33
C VAL A 519 9.19 -21.41 -0.53
N LEU A 520 9.59 -20.61 -1.52
CA LEU A 520 8.89 -19.42 -1.98
C LEU A 520 7.99 -19.74 -3.16
N LEU A 521 6.72 -19.35 -3.07
CA LEU A 521 5.71 -19.48 -4.11
C LEU A 521 5.47 -18.12 -4.77
N TYR A 522 5.60 -18.03 -6.09
CA TYR A 522 5.32 -16.79 -6.83
C TYR A 522 4.46 -17.05 -8.07
N ASP A 523 3.47 -16.19 -8.29
CA ASP A 523 2.49 -16.34 -9.37
C ASP A 523 2.94 -15.57 -10.63
N THR A 524 3.08 -16.27 -11.76
CA THR A 524 3.42 -15.71 -13.09
C THR A 524 2.22 -15.77 -14.04
N ALA A 525 2.34 -15.18 -15.24
CA ALA A 525 1.34 -15.31 -16.30
C ALA A 525 1.11 -16.77 -16.74
N GLU A 526 2.12 -17.64 -16.60
CA GLU A 526 2.06 -19.08 -16.91
C GLU A 526 1.52 -19.93 -15.76
N GLY A 527 1.31 -19.34 -14.58
CA GLY A 527 0.93 -20.06 -13.36
C GLY A 527 1.94 -19.90 -12.23
N ARG A 528 1.74 -20.67 -11.16
CA ARG A 528 2.57 -20.63 -9.96
C ARG A 528 3.91 -21.32 -10.22
N LYS A 529 4.99 -20.70 -9.79
CA LYS A 529 6.35 -21.26 -9.77
C LYS A 529 6.85 -21.30 -8.32
N THR A 530 7.91 -22.06 -8.09
CA THR A 530 8.55 -22.25 -6.79
C THR A 530 10.03 -21.87 -6.86
N ALA A 531 10.58 -21.41 -5.73
CA ALA A 531 12.00 -21.20 -5.54
C ALA A 531 12.41 -21.69 -4.15
N GLU A 532 13.56 -22.33 -4.06
CA GLU A 532 14.17 -22.69 -2.77
C GLU A 532 14.75 -21.44 -2.11
N ILE A 533 14.71 -21.41 -0.78
CA ILE A 533 15.25 -20.32 0.02
C ILE A 533 16.32 -20.90 0.92
N THR A 534 17.50 -20.29 0.88
CA THR A 534 18.70 -20.71 1.62
C THR A 534 19.22 -19.64 2.58
N ALA A 535 18.62 -18.44 2.56
CA ALA A 535 19.02 -17.31 3.37
C ALA A 535 17.83 -16.38 3.64
N GLY A 536 18.01 -15.50 4.62
CA GLY A 536 17.05 -14.48 4.98
C GLY A 536 15.97 -14.94 5.95
N VAL A 537 15.28 -13.96 6.48
CA VAL A 537 14.07 -14.13 7.29
C VAL A 537 12.87 -13.55 6.52
N PRO A 538 11.71 -14.23 6.49
CA PRO A 538 10.58 -13.78 5.69
C PRO A 538 10.04 -12.41 6.11
N GLN A 539 9.93 -11.47 5.17
CA GLN A 539 9.26 -10.18 5.39
C GLN A 539 7.74 -10.40 5.55
N GLY A 540 7.27 -10.47 6.80
CA GLY A 540 5.89 -10.83 7.13
C GLY A 540 5.76 -11.99 8.12
N SER A 541 6.87 -12.63 8.48
CA SER A 541 6.98 -13.52 9.63
C SER A 541 6.91 -12.74 10.95
N ILE A 542 6.48 -13.43 12.01
CA ILE A 542 6.50 -12.97 13.39
C ILE A 542 7.91 -13.10 13.99
N LEU A 543 8.62 -14.19 13.68
CA LEU A 543 9.98 -14.42 14.18
C LEU A 543 11.04 -13.56 13.48
N GLY A 544 10.83 -13.21 12.21
CA GLY A 544 11.86 -12.57 11.38
C GLY A 544 12.50 -11.33 12.00
N PRO A 545 11.74 -10.35 12.54
CA PRO A 545 12.32 -9.19 13.19
C PRO A 545 13.21 -9.52 14.40
N CYS A 546 12.81 -10.50 15.23
CA CYS A 546 13.57 -10.92 16.40
C CYS A 546 14.87 -11.63 15.99
N LEU A 547 14.80 -12.55 15.03
CA LEU A 547 15.96 -13.27 14.50
C LEU A 547 16.93 -12.34 13.75
N TRP A 548 16.40 -11.35 13.03
CA TRP A 548 17.21 -10.27 12.46
C TRP A 548 17.95 -9.52 13.56
N ASN A 549 17.24 -9.03 14.58
CA ASN A 549 17.86 -8.29 15.67
C ASN A 549 18.91 -9.11 16.41
N ALA A 550 18.68 -10.41 16.66
CA ALA A 550 19.65 -11.27 17.31
C ALA A 550 20.97 -11.35 16.54
N MET A 551 20.91 -11.60 15.23
CA MET A 551 22.09 -11.59 14.36
C MET A 551 22.72 -10.20 14.26
N TYR A 552 21.90 -9.17 14.11
CA TYR A 552 22.32 -7.79 13.89
C TYR A 552 22.74 -7.08 15.18
N ASP A 553 22.72 -7.76 16.31
CA ASP A 553 23.20 -7.22 17.58
C ASP A 553 24.73 -7.17 17.63
N ASP A 554 25.40 -8.15 17.00
CA ASP A 554 26.86 -8.27 17.00
C ASP A 554 27.54 -6.97 16.54
N VAL A 555 27.05 -6.35 15.46
CA VAL A 555 27.60 -5.09 14.93
C VAL A 555 27.47 -3.93 15.92
N LEU A 556 26.42 -3.93 16.75
CA LEU A 556 26.18 -2.90 17.76
C LEU A 556 27.08 -3.08 19.01
N THR A 557 27.72 -4.24 19.13
CA THR A 557 28.65 -4.61 20.20
C THR A 557 30.13 -4.57 19.79
N LEU A 558 30.43 -4.13 18.56
CA LEU A 558 31.81 -3.95 18.11
C LEU A 558 32.58 -2.94 18.99
N HIS A 559 33.87 -3.21 19.17
CA HIS A 559 34.80 -2.32 19.87
C HIS A 559 35.27 -1.21 18.93
N LEU A 560 34.40 -0.21 18.74
CA LEU A 560 34.69 0.94 17.87
C LEU A 560 35.67 1.93 18.53
N PRO A 561 36.36 2.77 17.73
CA PRO A 561 37.27 3.79 18.23
C PRO A 561 36.63 4.74 19.26
N GLU A 562 37.44 5.27 20.18
CA GLU A 562 36.97 6.25 21.13
C GLU A 562 36.42 7.49 20.39
N GLY A 563 35.25 7.98 20.81
CA GLY A 563 34.55 9.07 20.12
C GLY A 563 33.50 8.61 19.11
N VAL A 564 33.44 7.33 18.76
CA VAL A 564 32.41 6.75 17.89
C VAL A 564 31.28 6.11 18.72
N GLN A 565 30.03 6.40 18.37
CA GLN A 565 28.86 5.69 18.87
C GLN A 565 28.03 5.13 17.73
N ILE A 566 27.68 3.86 17.82
CA ILE A 566 26.79 3.17 16.87
C ILE A 566 25.37 3.04 17.44
N VAL A 567 24.37 3.25 16.58
CA VAL A 567 22.94 3.12 16.90
C VAL A 567 22.26 2.32 15.79
N GLY A 568 21.44 1.34 16.15
CA GLY A 568 20.67 0.53 15.22
C GLY A 568 19.17 0.77 15.34
N PHE A 569 18.49 0.86 14.20
CA PHE A 569 17.04 0.71 14.12
C PHE A 569 16.71 -0.25 12.99
N ALA A 570 16.40 -1.50 13.33
CA ALA A 570 16.20 -2.55 12.33
C ALA A 570 17.47 -2.75 11.49
N ASP A 571 17.41 -2.50 10.18
CA ASP A 571 18.52 -2.53 9.24
C ASP A 571 19.27 -1.19 9.12
N ASP A 572 18.69 -0.07 9.56
CA ASP A 572 19.35 1.23 9.54
C ASP A 572 20.41 1.32 10.64
N ILE A 573 21.66 1.61 10.28
CA ILE A 573 22.74 1.95 11.22
C ILE A 573 23.07 3.43 11.14
N VAL A 574 23.33 4.05 12.29
CA VAL A 574 23.94 5.37 12.37
C VAL A 574 25.19 5.35 13.24
N LEU A 575 26.27 5.92 12.70
CA LEU A 575 27.48 6.25 13.45
C LEU A 575 27.47 7.73 13.79
N SER A 576 27.70 8.04 15.07
CA SER A 576 27.93 9.40 15.57
C SER A 576 29.39 9.52 15.99
N VAL A 577 30.17 10.26 15.22
CA VAL A 577 31.63 10.33 15.33
C VAL A 577 32.03 11.72 15.82
N GLU A 578 32.59 11.80 17.03
CA GLU A 578 33.06 13.05 17.63
C GLU A 578 34.57 13.19 17.46
N GLY A 579 35.03 14.34 16.95
CA GLY A 579 36.45 14.63 16.77
C GLY A 579 36.81 16.11 16.94
N VAL A 580 38.10 16.41 17.13
CA VAL A 580 38.61 17.78 17.36
C VAL A 580 38.87 18.55 16.06
N SER A 581 39.17 17.84 14.97
CA SER A 581 39.34 18.36 13.62
C SER A 581 38.43 17.61 12.62
N VAL A 582 38.34 18.09 11.39
CA VAL A 582 37.63 17.38 10.32
C VAL A 582 38.38 16.09 9.95
N ASP A 583 39.71 16.15 9.87
CA ASP A 583 40.57 15.00 9.58
C ASP A 583 40.44 13.90 10.64
N ASP A 584 40.35 14.29 11.92
CA ASP A 584 40.12 13.38 13.05
C ASP A 584 38.78 12.65 12.91
N VAL A 585 37.72 13.39 12.57
CA VAL A 585 36.41 12.79 12.29
C VAL A 585 36.45 11.85 11.09
N GLN A 586 37.15 12.20 10.01
CA GLN A 586 37.29 11.33 8.84
C GLN A 586 38.04 10.05 9.18
N MET A 587 39.16 10.15 9.90
CA MET A 587 39.95 9.00 10.35
C MET A 587 39.12 8.05 11.20
N LEU A 588 38.49 8.56 12.27
CA LEU A 588 37.65 7.75 13.18
C LEU A 588 36.43 7.15 12.49
N ALA A 589 35.81 7.90 11.57
CA ALA A 589 34.67 7.41 10.81
C ALA A 589 35.06 6.29 9.85
N ASN A 590 36.16 6.45 9.10
CA ASN A 590 36.64 5.43 8.17
C ASN A 590 37.01 4.15 8.92
N GLU A 591 37.77 4.26 10.02
CA GLU A 591 38.12 3.10 10.85
C GLU A 591 36.89 2.37 11.38
N ALA A 592 35.90 3.10 11.90
CA ALA A 592 34.66 2.49 12.38
C ALA A 592 33.83 1.84 11.26
N ILE A 593 33.78 2.46 10.08
CA ILE A 593 33.06 1.93 8.92
C ILE A 593 33.74 0.67 8.41
N ASP A 594 35.08 0.63 8.37
CA ASP A 594 35.83 -0.55 7.95
C ASP A 594 35.53 -1.75 8.86
N GLN A 595 35.52 -1.55 10.19
CA GLN A 595 35.11 -2.58 11.14
C GLN A 595 33.66 -3.05 10.92
N VAL A 596 32.73 -2.12 10.65
CA VAL A 596 31.33 -2.44 10.36
C VAL A 596 31.20 -3.21 9.04
N VAL A 597 31.93 -2.81 7.99
CA VAL A 597 31.93 -3.45 6.67
C VAL A 597 32.52 -4.85 6.75
N GLU A 598 33.62 -5.02 7.48
CA GLU A 598 34.24 -6.33 7.71
C GLU A 598 33.28 -7.27 8.45
N TRP A 599 32.62 -6.77 9.50
CA TRP A 599 31.60 -7.53 10.19
C TRP A 599 30.44 -7.90 9.26
N MET A 600 29.93 -6.96 8.45
CA MET A 600 28.85 -7.23 7.51
C MET A 600 29.24 -8.32 6.52
N ALA A 601 30.46 -8.27 5.98
CA ALA A 601 30.97 -9.31 5.10
C ALA A 601 31.00 -10.69 5.79
N SER A 602 31.41 -10.75 7.06
CA SER A 602 31.40 -11.98 7.85
C SER A 602 29.99 -12.56 8.09
N ALA A 603 28.97 -11.70 8.07
CA ALA A 603 27.55 -12.05 8.19
C ALA A 603 26.86 -12.24 6.82
N GLU A 604 27.63 -12.25 5.72
CA GLU A 604 27.14 -12.34 4.33
C GLU A 604 26.19 -11.18 3.93
N LEU A 605 26.33 -10.03 4.59
CA LEU A 605 25.61 -8.79 4.30
C LEU A 605 26.49 -7.83 3.49
N LYS A 606 25.83 -6.90 2.80
CA LYS A 606 26.49 -5.87 2.00
C LYS A 606 25.94 -4.49 2.34
N VAL A 607 26.83 -3.55 2.66
CA VAL A 607 26.48 -2.12 2.73
C VAL A 607 26.04 -1.65 1.34
N ALA A 608 25.15 -0.67 1.29
CA ALA A 608 24.75 0.05 0.08
C ALA A 608 25.44 1.44 0.05
N PRO A 609 26.69 1.57 -0.48
CA PRO A 609 27.43 2.83 -0.38
C PRO A 609 26.70 4.01 -1.02
N HIS A 610 26.02 3.78 -2.14
CA HIS A 610 25.23 4.78 -2.87
C HIS A 610 24.03 5.36 -2.09
N LYS A 611 23.65 4.75 -0.97
CA LYS A 611 22.61 5.25 -0.07
C LYS A 611 23.17 5.82 1.23
N THR A 612 24.47 5.70 1.45
CA THR A 612 25.11 6.26 2.64
C THR A 612 25.06 7.77 2.56
N GLU A 613 24.69 8.41 3.67
CA GLU A 613 24.67 9.86 3.79
C GLU A 613 25.51 10.28 5.00
N VAL A 614 26.21 11.40 4.87
CA VAL A 614 27.07 11.97 5.90
C VAL A 614 26.60 13.39 6.18
N LEU A 615 26.46 13.73 7.47
CA LEU A 615 26.14 15.08 7.94
C LEU A 615 27.19 15.54 8.94
N MET A 616 27.83 16.68 8.67
CA MET A 616 28.77 17.32 9.59
C MET A 616 28.05 18.36 10.46
N VAL A 617 27.87 18.06 11.74
CA VAL A 617 27.23 18.96 12.71
C VAL A 617 28.29 19.82 13.41
N SER A 618 28.13 21.14 13.38
CA SER A 618 29.07 22.08 14.02
C SER A 618 28.48 23.46 14.35
N ASN A 619 29.07 24.13 15.34
CA ASN A 619 28.80 25.54 15.71
C ASN A 619 29.80 26.53 15.09
N ARG A 620 30.71 26.11 14.20
CA ARG A 620 31.63 27.01 13.49
C ARG A 620 30.91 27.79 12.38
N LYS A 621 31.35 29.01 12.05
CA LYS A 621 30.66 29.84 11.05
C LYS A 621 30.75 29.23 9.64
N ALA A 622 31.94 28.82 9.23
CA ALA A 622 32.16 28.16 7.95
C ALA A 622 31.52 26.76 7.93
N VAL A 623 30.83 26.44 6.83
CA VAL A 623 30.38 25.07 6.54
C VAL A 623 31.61 24.18 6.41
N GLN A 624 31.52 22.96 6.92
CA GLN A 624 32.62 22.01 6.96
C GLN A 624 32.27 20.84 6.07
N HIS A 625 33.27 20.35 5.35
CA HIS A 625 33.11 19.24 4.42
C HIS A 625 34.02 18.11 4.88
N ALA A 626 33.43 16.95 5.16
CA ALA A 626 34.16 15.70 5.35
C ALA A 626 33.89 14.78 4.16
N ALA A 627 34.91 14.05 3.71
CA ALA A 627 34.77 12.95 2.77
C ALA A 627 35.07 11.65 3.51
N ILE A 628 34.07 10.78 3.62
CA ILE A 628 34.18 9.53 4.35
C ILE A 628 34.17 8.39 3.34
N GLN A 629 35.13 7.48 3.46
CA GLN A 629 35.28 6.36 2.56
C GLN A 629 34.38 5.21 3.01
N VAL A 630 33.60 4.66 2.09
CA VAL A 630 32.70 3.52 2.33
C VAL A 630 32.95 2.47 1.24
N GLY A 631 33.79 1.49 1.55
CA GLY A 631 34.34 0.59 0.54
C GLY A 631 35.16 1.37 -0.50
N ASN A 632 34.72 1.35 -1.75
CA ASN A 632 35.41 2.01 -2.86
C ASN A 632 34.78 3.37 -3.25
N GLN A 633 33.93 3.95 -2.41
CA GLN A 633 33.25 5.22 -2.69
C GLN A 633 33.58 6.27 -1.64
N ASP A 634 33.93 7.48 -2.09
CA ASP A 634 34.06 8.65 -1.22
C ASP A 634 32.72 9.38 -1.11
N ILE A 635 32.19 9.43 0.11
CA ILE A 635 30.91 10.05 0.41
C ILE A 635 31.15 11.42 1.04
N ALA A 636 30.91 12.47 0.27
CA ALA A 636 30.99 13.85 0.74
C ALA A 636 29.82 14.20 1.68
N SER A 637 30.11 14.91 2.76
CA SER A 637 29.12 15.38 3.72
C SER A 637 28.15 16.39 3.09
N ARG A 638 26.87 16.21 3.40
CA ARG A 638 25.77 17.09 3.00
C ARG A 638 25.39 18.03 4.14
N ARG A 639 24.62 19.07 3.81
CA ARG A 639 24.09 20.04 4.79
C ARG A 639 22.86 19.54 5.54
N GLN A 640 22.21 18.51 5.02
CA GLN A 640 21.08 17.86 5.63
C GLN A 640 21.02 16.39 5.21
N LEU A 641 20.46 15.54 6.07
CA LEU A 641 20.13 14.15 5.75
C LEU A 641 18.80 13.75 6.39
N LYS A 642 18.23 12.63 5.96
CA LYS A 642 16.99 12.11 6.53
C LYS A 642 17.26 10.87 7.38
N TYR A 643 16.94 10.94 8.67
CA TYR A 643 17.08 9.80 9.58
C TYR A 643 15.75 9.49 10.27
N LEU A 644 15.27 8.24 10.12
CA LEU A 644 14.02 7.72 10.70
C LEU A 644 12.79 8.64 10.53
N GLY A 645 12.74 9.37 9.41
CA GLY A 645 11.63 10.26 9.06
C GLY A 645 11.79 11.73 9.49
N VAL A 646 12.85 12.08 10.23
CA VAL A 646 13.21 13.46 10.58
C VAL A 646 14.37 13.92 9.69
N MET A 647 14.33 15.19 9.27
CA MET A 647 15.45 15.78 8.53
C MET A 647 16.38 16.44 9.56
N LEU A 648 17.65 16.04 9.56
CA LEU A 648 18.69 16.64 10.38
C LEU A 648 19.47 17.60 9.50
N ASP A 649 19.78 18.80 9.99
CA ASP A 649 20.66 19.76 9.32
C ASP A 649 21.94 20.03 10.11
N ASP A 650 22.94 20.59 9.44
CA ASP A 650 24.30 20.84 9.96
C ASP A 650 24.35 21.72 11.21
N ARG A 651 23.24 22.41 11.52
CA ARG A 651 23.04 23.27 12.70
C ARG A 651 22.01 22.74 13.69
N LEU A 652 21.37 21.60 13.43
CA LEU A 652 20.25 21.10 14.23
C LEU A 652 19.20 22.18 14.54
N ASN A 653 18.94 23.07 13.58
CA ASN A 653 17.85 24.06 13.67
C ASN A 653 16.53 23.53 13.12
N PHE A 654 16.59 22.38 12.43
CA PHE A 654 15.45 21.65 11.86
C PHE A 654 14.65 22.45 10.84
N ASN A 655 15.25 23.46 10.20
CA ASN A 655 14.61 24.24 9.14
C ASN A 655 14.16 23.32 8.00
N SER A 656 15.05 22.42 7.59
CA SER A 656 14.82 21.42 6.54
C SER A 656 13.67 20.48 6.88
N HIS A 657 13.56 20.09 8.16
CA HIS A 657 12.48 19.23 8.64
C HIS A 657 11.14 19.95 8.59
N VAL A 658 11.10 21.19 9.09
CA VAL A 658 9.90 22.03 9.11
C VAL A 658 9.38 22.25 7.69
N ASP A 659 10.26 22.56 6.74
CA ASP A 659 9.89 22.71 5.33
C ASP A 659 9.32 21.39 4.76
N PHE A 660 10.00 20.28 5.01
CA PHE A 660 9.55 18.95 4.57
C PHE A 660 8.17 18.56 5.12
N VAL A 661 7.92 18.72 6.42
CA VAL A 661 6.62 18.36 7.02
C VAL A 661 5.53 19.34 6.60
N CYS A 662 5.82 20.63 6.46
CA CYS A 662 4.87 21.62 5.98
C CYS A 662 4.43 21.33 4.54
N GLU A 663 5.37 21.04 3.64
CA GLU A 663 5.06 20.71 2.25
C GLU A 663 4.23 19.42 2.16
N LYS A 664 4.62 18.38 2.93
CA LYS A 664 3.88 17.11 2.99
C LYS A 664 2.47 17.30 3.55
N ALA A 665 2.31 18.08 4.62
CA ALA A 665 1.01 18.40 5.20
C ALA A 665 0.15 19.21 4.21
N ALA A 666 0.70 20.25 3.58
CA ALA A 666 -0.01 21.07 2.60
C ALA A 666 -0.51 20.25 1.40
N ARG A 667 0.31 19.34 0.85
CA ARG A 667 -0.12 18.39 -0.21
C ARG A 667 -1.28 17.52 0.26
N THR A 668 -1.21 17.03 1.50
CA THR A 668 -2.26 16.18 2.08
C THR A 668 -3.57 16.95 2.31
N ILE A 669 -3.48 18.18 2.83
CA ILE A 669 -4.62 19.11 2.99
C ILE A 669 -5.27 19.39 1.61
N ASN A 670 -4.47 19.65 0.59
CA ASN A 670 -4.96 19.89 -0.77
C ASN A 670 -5.60 18.65 -1.42
N ALA A 671 -5.11 17.44 -1.11
CA ALA A 671 -5.74 16.22 -1.58
C ALA A 671 -7.09 15.97 -0.88
N LEU A 672 -7.16 16.26 0.43
CA LEU A 672 -8.39 16.18 1.22
C LEU A 672 -9.45 17.18 0.76
N SER A 673 -9.07 18.40 0.34
CA SER A 673 -10.01 19.43 -0.13
C SER A 673 -10.76 19.04 -1.41
N ARG A 674 -10.19 18.15 -2.23
CA ARG A 674 -10.89 17.60 -3.40
C ARG A 674 -12.03 16.64 -3.04
N ILE A 675 -11.98 16.06 -1.85
CA ILE A 675 -13.03 15.17 -1.32
C ILE A 675 -14.03 15.98 -0.48
N LEU A 676 -13.59 17.12 0.06
CA LEU A 676 -14.33 17.95 1.00
C LEU A 676 -14.34 19.41 0.53
N PRO A 677 -15.19 19.75 -0.47
CA PRO A 677 -15.32 21.13 -0.92
C PRO A 677 -15.88 22.01 0.20
N ASN A 678 -15.45 23.28 0.25
CA ASN A 678 -15.94 24.31 1.16
C ASN A 678 -17.39 24.77 0.83
N SER A 679 -18.22 23.89 0.28
CA SER A 679 -19.61 24.17 -0.10
C SER A 679 -20.60 23.93 1.06
N TYR A 680 -20.10 23.44 2.19
CA TYR A 680 -20.88 23.16 3.39
C TYR A 680 -20.19 23.82 4.59
N GLY A 681 -20.98 24.42 5.50
CA GLY A 681 -20.45 25.05 6.72
C GLY A 681 -19.68 24.10 7.63
N PRO A 682 -19.08 24.61 8.74
CA PRO A 682 -18.26 23.82 9.67
C PRO A 682 -19.03 22.57 10.16
N ARG A 683 -18.43 21.39 9.99
CA ARG A 683 -18.98 20.11 10.50
C ARG A 683 -17.93 19.34 11.30
N SER A 684 -18.33 18.80 12.43
CA SER A 684 -17.45 18.05 13.34
C SER A 684 -16.79 16.81 12.70
N SER A 685 -17.42 16.22 11.68
CA SER A 685 -16.84 15.09 10.92
C SER A 685 -15.73 15.52 9.96
N ILE A 686 -15.88 16.68 9.32
CA ILE A 686 -14.88 17.28 8.42
C ILE A 686 -13.66 17.72 9.24
N ARG A 687 -13.92 18.37 10.38
CA ARG A 687 -12.90 18.72 11.38
C ARG A 687 -11.95 17.56 11.70
N ARG A 688 -12.54 16.43 12.11
CA ARG A 688 -11.79 15.28 12.63
C ARG A 688 -10.81 14.71 11.60
N LEU A 689 -11.24 14.58 10.35
CA LEU A 689 -10.38 14.00 9.32
C LEU A 689 -9.17 14.91 8.97
N TYR A 690 -9.41 16.21 8.77
CA TYR A 690 -8.34 17.17 8.47
C TYR A 690 -7.35 17.30 9.63
N ALA A 691 -7.88 17.45 10.84
CA ALA A 691 -7.10 17.65 12.06
C ALA A 691 -6.18 16.45 12.32
N ASN A 692 -6.71 15.22 12.31
CA ASN A 692 -5.92 14.05 12.68
C ASN A 692 -4.82 13.72 11.66
N VAL A 693 -5.13 13.76 10.37
CA VAL A 693 -4.16 13.39 9.32
C VAL A 693 -3.06 14.45 9.17
N SER A 694 -3.40 15.74 9.16
CA SER A 694 -2.39 16.77 8.90
C SER A 694 -1.58 17.11 10.14
N THR A 695 -2.21 17.12 11.33
CA THR A 695 -1.50 17.35 12.60
C THR A 695 -0.52 16.24 12.92
N SER A 696 -0.86 14.97 12.62
CA SER A 696 0.07 13.85 12.82
C SER A 696 1.31 13.95 11.92
N ILE A 697 1.18 14.49 10.70
CA ILE A 697 2.33 14.78 9.82
C ILE A 697 3.20 15.89 10.43
N LEU A 698 2.59 16.97 10.89
CA LEU A 698 3.31 18.14 11.44
C LEU A 698 4.01 17.85 12.78
N ARG A 699 3.48 16.91 13.59
CA ARG A 699 3.99 16.61 14.94
C ARG A 699 4.92 15.40 15.01
N TYR A 700 5.12 14.66 13.93
CA TYR A 700 5.99 13.49 13.94
C TYR A 700 7.43 13.88 14.36
N GLY A 701 8.01 13.14 15.30
CA GLY A 701 9.34 13.44 15.84
C GLY A 701 9.42 14.67 16.75
N GLY A 702 8.28 15.27 17.13
CA GLY A 702 8.20 16.51 17.92
C GLY A 702 9.20 16.62 19.08
N PRO A 703 9.34 15.60 19.96
CA PRO A 703 10.29 15.64 21.07
C PRO A 703 11.76 15.87 20.68
N VAL A 704 12.14 15.63 19.42
CA VAL A 704 13.50 15.84 18.90
C VAL A 704 13.72 17.30 18.51
N TRP A 705 12.76 17.92 17.83
CA TRP A 705 12.96 19.19 17.11
C TRP A 705 12.17 20.37 17.69
N SER A 706 11.22 20.13 18.59
CA SER A 706 10.33 21.20 19.10
C SER A 706 11.08 22.28 19.87
N ALA A 707 12.12 21.91 20.63
CA ALA A 707 12.95 22.86 21.38
C ALA A 707 13.65 23.87 20.45
N ALA A 708 14.04 23.45 19.24
CA ALA A 708 14.66 24.34 18.26
C ALA A 708 13.72 25.47 17.77
N LEU A 709 12.40 25.31 17.93
CA LEU A 709 11.42 26.35 17.58
C LEU A 709 11.51 27.58 18.48
N GLU A 710 11.96 27.43 19.74
CA GLU A 710 12.12 28.54 20.68
C GLU A 710 13.18 29.52 20.18
N SER A 711 14.24 28.99 19.59
CA SER A 711 15.36 29.78 19.03
C SER A 711 15.15 30.21 17.58
N HIS A 712 14.20 29.62 16.84
CA HIS A 712 13.99 29.85 15.41
C HIS A 712 12.53 30.23 15.11
N ALA A 713 12.17 31.48 15.40
CA ALA A 713 10.81 32.00 15.19
C ALA A 713 10.27 31.81 13.75
N GLY A 714 11.14 31.82 12.73
CA GLY A 714 10.76 31.54 11.34
C GLY A 714 10.14 30.16 11.13
N ASN A 715 10.64 29.13 11.82
CA ASN A 715 10.08 27.78 11.75
C ASN A 715 8.70 27.72 12.39
N ARG A 716 8.52 28.38 13.54
CA ARG A 716 7.22 28.52 14.19
C ARG A 716 6.20 29.19 13.27
N ILE A 717 6.60 30.27 12.57
CA ILE A 717 5.73 30.96 11.60
C ILE A 717 5.31 30.03 10.45
N LYS A 718 6.25 29.25 9.89
CA LYS A 718 5.95 28.29 8.80
C LYS A 718 4.97 27.20 9.24
N LEU A 719 5.17 26.63 10.42
CA LEU A 719 4.28 25.64 11.00
C LEU A 719 2.88 26.24 11.23
N ASN A 720 2.80 27.41 11.86
CA ASN A 720 1.53 28.08 12.13
C ASN A 720 0.78 28.45 10.85
N ARG A 721 1.49 28.87 9.79
CA ARG A 721 0.89 29.12 8.46
C ARG A 721 0.26 27.86 7.89
N THR A 722 0.96 26.72 7.95
CA THR A 722 0.45 25.44 7.44
C THR A 722 -0.70 24.91 8.30
N TYR A 723 -0.59 25.04 9.62
CA TYR A 723 -1.63 24.69 10.58
C TYR A 723 -2.91 25.53 10.36
N ARG A 724 -2.76 26.83 10.10
CA ARG A 724 -3.86 27.73 9.75
C ARG A 724 -4.60 27.32 8.48
N LEU A 725 -3.89 26.84 7.45
CA LEU A 725 -4.55 26.33 6.24
C LEU A 725 -5.51 25.20 6.57
N MET A 726 -5.13 24.32 7.50
CA MET A 726 -5.99 23.25 7.97
C MET A 726 -7.17 23.79 8.79
N THR A 727 -6.95 24.67 9.77
CA THR A 727 -8.04 25.20 10.61
C THR A 727 -9.09 25.94 9.78
N MET A 728 -8.66 26.74 8.80
CA MET A 728 -9.56 27.38 7.85
C MET A 728 -10.41 26.39 7.04
N ARG A 729 -9.83 25.25 6.63
CA ARG A 729 -10.56 24.19 5.91
C ARG A 729 -11.53 23.45 6.80
N VAL A 730 -11.16 23.24 8.06
CA VAL A 730 -12.02 22.62 9.07
C VAL A 730 -13.29 23.42 9.29
N ILE A 731 -13.19 24.75 9.35
CA ILE A 731 -14.32 25.63 9.67
C ILE A 731 -14.97 26.29 8.45
N SER A 732 -14.47 25.98 7.24
CA SER A 732 -14.88 26.65 5.98
C SER A 732 -14.77 28.18 6.03
N ALA A 733 -13.77 28.74 6.75
CA ALA A 733 -13.64 30.19 6.93
C ALA A 733 -13.02 30.91 5.73
N TYR A 734 -13.35 32.20 5.62
CA TYR A 734 -12.69 33.13 4.71
C TYR A 734 -11.25 33.40 5.12
N ARG A 735 -10.44 33.87 4.17
CA ARG A 735 -9.01 34.18 4.39
C ARG A 735 -8.74 35.28 5.42
N THR A 736 -9.74 36.05 5.81
CA THR A 736 -9.64 37.19 6.73
C THR A 736 -9.67 36.80 8.21
N ILE A 737 -10.02 35.55 8.56
CA ILE A 737 -10.05 35.11 9.95
C ILE A 737 -8.64 35.10 10.58
N SER A 738 -8.51 35.52 11.83
CA SER A 738 -7.26 35.39 12.60
C SER A 738 -6.93 33.91 12.86
N SER A 739 -5.65 33.62 13.08
CA SER A 739 -5.19 32.24 13.33
C SER A 739 -5.77 31.69 14.62
N GLU A 740 -5.77 32.51 15.66
CA GLU A 740 -6.22 32.18 17.02
C GLU A 740 -7.72 31.88 17.02
N ALA A 741 -8.53 32.74 16.40
CA ALA A 741 -9.97 32.51 16.26
C ALA A 741 -10.24 31.26 15.41
N ALA A 742 -9.48 31.03 14.35
CA ALA A 742 -9.61 29.82 13.54
C ALA A 742 -9.31 28.56 14.34
N CYS A 743 -8.28 28.55 15.20
CA CYS A 743 -7.95 27.44 16.09
C CYS A 743 -9.08 27.18 17.10
N VAL A 744 -9.58 28.22 17.78
CA VAL A 744 -10.65 28.11 18.79
C VAL A 744 -11.94 27.57 18.17
N ILE A 745 -12.40 28.14 17.04
CA ILE A 745 -13.61 27.69 16.35
C ILE A 745 -13.42 26.28 15.79
N ALA A 746 -12.21 25.95 15.33
CA ALA A 746 -11.86 24.59 14.91
C ALA A 746 -11.77 23.62 16.10
N SER A 747 -11.83 24.07 17.36
CA SER A 747 -11.53 23.27 18.55
C SER A 747 -10.16 22.57 18.44
N MET A 748 -9.17 23.30 17.95
CA MET A 748 -7.80 22.86 17.76
C MET A 748 -6.88 23.70 18.64
N MET A 749 -5.88 23.08 19.24
CA MET A 749 -4.91 23.80 20.07
C MET A 749 -4.19 24.87 19.23
N PRO A 750 -4.12 26.13 19.70
CA PRO A 750 -3.40 27.22 19.04
C PRO A 750 -1.93 26.93 18.79
#